data_AF-A0A7R9K3I0-F1
#
_entry.id   AF-A0A7R9K3I0-F1
#
_cell.length_a   1.000
_cell.length_b   1.000
_cell.length_c   1.000
_cell.angle_alpha   90.00
_cell.angle_beta   90.00
_cell.angle_gamma   90.00
#
_symmetry.space_group_name_H-M   'P 1'
#
loop_
_entity.id
_entity.type
_entity.pdbx_description
1 polymer ?
#
loop_
_entity_poly.entity_id
_entity_poly.type
_entity_poly.pdbx_seq_one_letter_code
_entity_poly.pdbx_strand_id
1 'polypeptide(L)'
;MAIPRDLEPVKKCAAILKAAGSDTEKFAALFMVTKLVKGADCNAHSKKILFEAIGFKFLKKLLLSNDVPEDCPPLVYKSVALSVLSSFCSEPELATHPEMLANIPVFLEIVQQADDDDLDDNLIVISESYECLSNIAAHIPGKKALLEVGAVSKMSEIYSQQSFQTDEALNILVTLVNRFGPNAWGKDPKPFHALVSKIALDFETDHSERKFELCEVRMQLEDRSFDQIMVNADLVTACFMVLELSIAYVATDTLELEQKEKQQLYTALKGAFTAVINVLSKVSTQPPKKHEVLGAKDKVFICAMVRVLGAWLAQETSAMKGAVLNLLPFMLALANETFYAYRARRLAEKNKSGASQLDSAMETEVDPLSHVDVLRLLLPAMCHLTVDEKSRKIMLEAKEEEVLYECLVYHWSIAHYVKPVVPKSERGKVKGPEPELEPKVLEEMKDSRTAMVSICNIFMNITVLEAKLVEESTLFATLLKFLFNNVPELKNSGENIVLHSNMAILGLLLLKQQSKRVKKNDFSICRFIQSTIRFLWDAYNVDESNDSTTLVVAMSYKKYWIELMELWFLGMQTMSAVLTLIPWISEFAIESGWAQGIIDTLLKVKMGSLPPNTKSAYEDFLCHLVEANNSVTQVLKERNALTVCRTHRFMELGKLEYRLLFSTLSLEAGARSQSIEDDELSYNGVYHPYLVDILCEQYHLTHGEALIATQTFLRHFRLCPDNEELSLDKWRLLLWTRALGEKYANLAGDVYRRWLQLRYHYLALSPEVLSLLAKLRSHYLLALITNGPSRAQWEKVHYLNLRCHFDLILVSGDLPWEKPHSAIFLEACHFLGVEPVNCLMVGDKLETDVQGGLAAGLGGTVWIPLSSSVLPNLLQSDTHPTFTLKSVTDLPRILPSPVKPVVRTKSRDLQVFTSLVQNLNLLSLPDLDDCNSNSSHSSHCSTSSDGS
;
A
#
# COMPACT_ATOMS: atom_id res chain seq x y z
N MET A 1 -47.02 -22.10 57.11
CA MET A 1 -46.27 -20.83 57.09
C MET A 1 -47.26 -19.69 56.96
N ALA A 2 -47.25 -18.75 57.89
CA ALA A 2 -48.15 -17.60 57.89
C ALA A 2 -47.86 -16.71 56.66
N ILE A 3 -48.93 -16.32 55.97
CA ILE A 3 -48.90 -15.35 54.87
C ILE A 3 -48.49 -13.99 55.48
N PRO A 4 -47.57 -13.22 54.87
CA PRO A 4 -47.22 -11.89 55.36
C PRO A 4 -48.49 -11.04 55.47
N ARG A 5 -48.70 -10.37 56.61
CA ARG A 5 -49.86 -9.49 56.85
C ARG A 5 -49.89 -8.25 55.94
N ASP A 6 -48.86 -8.06 55.12
CA ASP A 6 -48.60 -6.84 54.34
C ASP A 6 -49.22 -6.85 52.93
N LEU A 7 -49.96 -7.90 52.54
CA LEU A 7 -50.55 -8.05 51.19
C LEU A 7 -52.10 -7.98 51.14
N GLU A 8 -52.77 -7.80 52.27
CA GLU A 8 -54.25 -7.84 52.33
C GLU A 8 -54.93 -6.70 51.53
N PRO A 9 -54.46 -5.43 51.58
CA PRO A 9 -55.01 -4.35 50.77
C PRO A 9 -54.82 -4.57 49.27
N VAL A 10 -53.65 -5.10 48.87
CA VAL A 10 -53.30 -5.41 47.48
C VAL A 10 -54.21 -6.50 46.92
N LYS A 11 -54.43 -7.59 47.67
CA LYS A 11 -55.32 -8.68 47.28
C LYS A 11 -56.79 -8.23 47.16
N LYS A 12 -57.23 -7.34 48.07
CA LYS A 12 -58.58 -6.77 48.01
C LYS A 12 -58.76 -5.89 46.77
N CYS A 13 -57.79 -5.03 46.46
CA CYS A 13 -57.81 -4.22 45.25
C CYS A 13 -57.77 -5.08 43.97
N ALA A 14 -56.92 -6.11 43.95
CA ALA A 14 -56.85 -7.06 42.83
C ALA A 14 -58.17 -7.82 42.62
N ALA A 15 -58.86 -8.21 43.70
CA ALA A 15 -60.18 -8.84 43.61
C ALA A 15 -61.24 -7.89 43.05
N ILE A 16 -61.24 -6.62 43.46
CA ILE A 16 -62.16 -5.58 42.94
C ILE A 16 -61.90 -5.35 41.45
N LEU A 17 -60.64 -5.21 41.03
CA LEU A 17 -60.26 -5.02 39.63
C LEU A 17 -60.69 -6.21 38.74
N LYS A 18 -60.57 -7.44 39.26
CA LYS A 18 -60.99 -8.66 38.55
C LYS A 18 -62.52 -8.83 38.50
N ALA A 19 -63.24 -8.33 39.50
CA ALA A 19 -64.70 -8.43 39.60
C ALA A 19 -65.45 -7.35 38.79
N ALA A 20 -64.76 -6.29 38.36
CA ALA A 20 -65.34 -5.23 37.54
C ALA A 20 -65.80 -5.78 36.17
N GLY A 21 -67.09 -5.61 35.86
CA GLY A 21 -67.75 -6.12 34.67
C GLY A 21 -67.70 -5.16 33.47
N SER A 22 -67.31 -3.90 33.69
CA SER A 22 -67.15 -2.89 32.63
C SER A 22 -65.83 -2.12 32.74
N ASP A 23 -65.40 -1.50 31.64
CA ASP A 23 -64.19 -0.66 31.61
C ASP A 23 -64.35 0.58 32.53
N THR A 24 -65.56 1.11 32.69
CA THR A 24 -65.88 2.21 33.63
C THR A 24 -65.71 1.77 35.10
N GLU A 25 -66.17 0.57 35.45
CA GLU A 25 -65.97 0.00 36.80
C GLU A 25 -64.48 -0.27 37.07
N LYS A 26 -63.73 -0.74 36.06
CA LYS A 26 -62.27 -0.93 36.17
C LYS A 26 -61.52 0.38 36.36
N PHE A 27 -61.91 1.43 35.63
CA PHE A 27 -61.33 2.76 35.76
C PHE A 27 -61.57 3.32 37.17
N ALA A 28 -62.78 3.19 37.71
CA ALA A 28 -63.07 3.58 39.09
C ALA A 28 -62.28 2.77 40.12
N ALA A 29 -62.10 1.45 39.88
CA ALA A 29 -61.31 0.58 40.72
C ALA A 29 -59.81 0.94 40.75
N LEU A 30 -59.24 1.47 39.67
CA LEU A 30 -57.86 1.97 39.65
C LEU A 30 -57.62 3.10 40.66
N PHE A 31 -58.56 4.05 40.80
CA PHE A 31 -58.47 5.11 41.80
C PHE A 31 -58.59 4.59 43.24
N MET A 32 -59.17 3.40 43.44
CA MET A 32 -59.17 2.76 44.75
C MET A 32 -57.80 2.15 45.07
N VAL A 33 -57.06 1.65 44.08
CA VAL A 33 -55.69 1.13 44.26
C VAL A 33 -54.78 2.22 44.83
N THR A 34 -54.79 3.40 44.23
CA THR A 34 -53.95 4.54 44.66
C THR A 34 -54.32 5.09 46.04
N LYS A 35 -55.57 4.89 46.50
CA LYS A 35 -56.03 5.30 47.84
C LYS A 35 -55.81 4.26 48.93
N LEU A 36 -55.87 2.96 48.58
CA LEU A 36 -55.88 1.86 49.55
C LEU A 36 -54.53 1.15 49.68
N VAL A 37 -53.66 1.23 48.67
CA VAL A 37 -52.31 0.66 48.69
C VAL A 37 -51.32 1.79 48.99
N LYS A 38 -50.67 1.73 50.16
CA LYS A 38 -49.59 2.68 50.49
C LYS A 38 -48.33 2.30 49.74
N GLY A 39 -47.51 3.29 49.35
CA GLY A 39 -46.28 3.04 48.60
C GLY A 39 -45.31 2.05 49.27
N ALA A 40 -45.25 2.04 50.61
CA ALA A 40 -44.43 1.11 51.39
C ALA A 40 -44.88 -0.37 51.29
N ASP A 41 -46.14 -0.64 50.92
CA ASP A 41 -46.72 -1.97 50.80
C ASP A 41 -46.66 -2.51 49.34
N CYS A 42 -46.17 -1.68 48.41
CA CYS A 42 -46.13 -1.96 46.98
C CYS A 42 -44.75 -2.47 46.52
N ASN A 43 -44.37 -3.66 47.00
CA ASN A 43 -43.17 -4.36 46.54
C ASN A 43 -43.37 -4.97 45.13
N ALA A 44 -42.29 -5.49 44.52
CA ALA A 44 -42.31 -6.10 43.18
C ALA A 44 -43.42 -7.18 43.01
N HIS A 45 -43.66 -7.99 44.06
CA HIS A 45 -44.71 -9.02 44.05
C HIS A 45 -46.12 -8.41 44.07
N SER A 46 -46.35 -7.37 44.87
CA SER A 46 -47.60 -6.60 44.90
C SER A 46 -47.90 -5.94 43.55
N LYS A 47 -46.87 -5.33 42.92
CA LYS A 47 -46.98 -4.69 41.60
C LYS A 47 -47.40 -5.69 40.52
N LYS A 48 -46.81 -6.89 40.51
CA LYS A 48 -47.17 -7.98 39.57
C LYS A 48 -48.62 -8.42 39.71
N ILE A 49 -49.09 -8.63 40.94
CA ILE A 49 -50.50 -9.01 41.22
C ILE A 49 -51.47 -7.93 40.71
N LEU A 50 -51.13 -6.66 40.92
CA LEU A 50 -51.94 -5.53 40.45
C LEU A 50 -51.92 -5.42 38.93
N PHE A 51 -50.76 -5.53 38.29
CA PHE A 51 -50.63 -5.52 36.84
C PHE A 51 -51.52 -6.58 36.17
N GLU A 52 -51.48 -7.83 36.65
CA GLU A 52 -52.33 -8.93 36.18
C GLU A 52 -53.83 -8.68 36.44
N ALA A 53 -54.17 -8.04 37.55
CA ALA A 53 -55.56 -7.76 37.93
C ALA A 53 -56.20 -6.61 37.12
N ILE A 54 -55.42 -5.56 36.81
CA ILE A 54 -55.85 -4.46 35.96
C ILE A 54 -56.15 -4.99 34.54
N GLY A 55 -55.24 -5.83 34.04
CA GLY A 55 -55.36 -6.51 32.77
C GLY A 55 -54.91 -5.65 31.59
N PHE A 56 -54.04 -6.21 30.77
CA PHE A 56 -53.41 -5.51 29.66
C PHE A 56 -54.38 -4.94 28.61
N LYS A 57 -55.45 -5.68 28.28
CA LYS A 57 -56.44 -5.21 27.30
C LYS A 57 -57.09 -3.89 27.70
N PHE A 58 -57.24 -3.64 29.00
CA PHE A 58 -57.81 -2.42 29.51
C PHE A 58 -56.82 -1.25 29.39
N LEU A 59 -55.56 -1.44 29.81
CA LEU A 59 -54.50 -0.43 29.66
C LEU A 59 -54.25 -0.07 28.18
N LYS A 60 -54.25 -1.07 27.29
CA LYS A 60 -54.10 -0.84 25.84
C LYS A 60 -55.27 -0.03 25.26
N LYS A 61 -56.51 -0.27 25.70
CA LYS A 61 -57.67 0.53 25.28
C LYS A 61 -57.56 1.97 25.76
N LEU A 62 -57.15 2.20 27.01
CA LEU A 62 -56.94 3.55 27.54
C LEU A 62 -55.84 4.30 26.75
N LEU A 63 -54.75 3.62 26.43
CA LEU A 63 -53.62 4.21 25.69
C LEU A 63 -53.96 4.56 24.23
N LEU A 64 -54.86 3.80 23.59
CA LEU A 64 -55.26 4.00 22.20
C LEU A 64 -56.57 4.78 22.03
N SER A 65 -57.27 5.13 23.13
CA SER A 65 -58.53 5.85 23.04
C SER A 65 -58.28 7.33 22.73
N ASN A 66 -59.00 7.82 21.72
CA ASN A 66 -59.10 9.25 21.40
C ASN A 66 -60.50 9.81 21.70
N ASP A 67 -61.43 8.97 22.16
CA ASP A 67 -62.82 9.34 22.47
C ASP A 67 -62.94 9.57 23.98
N VAL A 68 -62.97 10.84 24.38
CA VAL A 68 -62.99 11.31 25.77
C VAL A 68 -64.21 12.22 25.93
N PRO A 69 -64.95 12.19 27.07
CA PRO A 69 -66.11 13.05 27.27
C PRO A 69 -65.78 14.56 27.10
N GLU A 70 -66.73 15.36 26.61
CA GLU A 70 -66.54 16.80 26.30
C GLU A 70 -65.97 17.64 27.46
N ASP A 71 -66.17 17.22 28.72
CA ASP A 71 -65.68 17.89 29.93
C ASP A 71 -64.32 17.37 30.46
N CYS A 72 -63.63 16.49 29.72
CA CYS A 72 -62.37 15.86 30.15
C CYS A 72 -61.21 16.20 29.19
N PRO A 73 -59.99 16.45 29.70
CA PRO A 73 -58.85 16.72 28.85
C PRO A 73 -58.58 15.56 27.85
N PRO A 74 -58.23 15.86 26.58
CA PRO A 74 -58.16 14.88 25.48
C PRO A 74 -57.21 13.69 25.73
N LEU A 75 -56.29 13.80 26.68
CA LEU A 75 -55.24 12.83 26.95
C LEU A 75 -55.31 12.18 28.33
N VAL A 76 -56.37 12.44 29.11
CA VAL A 76 -56.51 11.87 30.46
C VAL A 76 -56.38 10.35 30.45
N TYR A 77 -56.96 9.65 29.48
CA TYR A 77 -56.85 8.20 29.39
C TYR A 77 -55.42 7.73 29.07
N LYS A 78 -54.69 8.45 28.22
CA LYS A 78 -53.29 8.13 27.89
C LYS A 78 -52.37 8.39 29.07
N SER A 79 -52.53 9.53 29.75
CA SER A 79 -51.77 9.87 30.95
C SER A 79 -51.99 8.85 32.06
N VAL A 80 -53.25 8.50 32.38
CA VAL A 80 -53.53 7.49 33.42
C VAL A 80 -52.94 6.13 33.05
N ALA A 81 -52.99 5.73 31.78
CA ALA A 81 -52.39 4.48 31.33
C ALA A 81 -50.85 4.50 31.48
N LEU A 82 -50.21 5.61 31.09
CA LEU A 82 -48.76 5.76 31.12
C LEU A 82 -48.21 5.86 32.54
N SER A 83 -48.84 6.63 33.44
CA SER A 83 -48.43 6.67 34.85
C SER A 83 -48.46 5.29 35.51
N VAL A 84 -49.42 4.46 35.13
CA VAL A 84 -49.50 3.07 35.61
C VAL A 84 -48.41 2.21 34.97
N LEU A 85 -48.19 2.34 33.65
CA LEU A 85 -47.18 1.56 32.93
C LEU A 85 -45.75 1.93 33.34
N SER A 86 -45.41 3.20 33.51
CA SER A 86 -44.09 3.67 33.95
C SER A 86 -43.76 3.17 35.36
N SER A 87 -44.74 3.22 36.27
CA SER A 87 -44.62 2.67 37.63
C SER A 87 -44.31 1.17 37.63
N PHE A 88 -44.88 0.40 36.70
CA PHE A 88 -44.59 -1.03 36.55
C PHE A 88 -43.28 -1.30 35.81
N CYS A 89 -42.93 -0.49 34.82
CA CYS A 89 -41.67 -0.57 34.08
C CYS A 89 -40.44 -0.43 34.98
N SER A 90 -40.54 0.24 36.13
CA SER A 90 -39.44 0.29 37.11
C SER A 90 -38.99 -1.08 37.64
N GLU A 91 -39.81 -2.12 37.50
CA GLU A 91 -39.48 -3.49 37.94
C GLU A 91 -38.98 -4.36 36.78
N PRO A 92 -37.81 -5.02 36.89
CA PRO A 92 -37.20 -5.79 35.80
C PRO A 92 -38.08 -6.90 35.20
N GLU A 93 -38.84 -7.62 36.03
CA GLU A 93 -39.77 -8.67 35.57
C GLU A 93 -40.92 -8.13 34.71
N LEU A 94 -41.37 -6.91 35.00
CA LEU A 94 -42.50 -6.28 34.31
C LEU A 94 -42.03 -5.49 33.07
N ALA A 95 -40.87 -4.83 33.14
CA ALA A 95 -40.23 -4.18 31.99
C ALA A 95 -39.97 -5.16 30.83
N THR A 96 -39.71 -6.43 31.14
CA THR A 96 -39.45 -7.48 30.15
C THR A 96 -40.68 -8.35 29.84
N HIS A 97 -41.85 -8.03 30.42
CA HIS A 97 -43.07 -8.80 30.21
C HIS A 97 -43.57 -8.66 28.75
N PRO A 98 -44.03 -9.74 28.09
CA PRO A 98 -44.42 -9.69 26.67
C PRO A 98 -45.49 -8.63 26.35
N GLU A 99 -46.44 -8.44 27.26
CA GLU A 99 -47.49 -7.43 27.11
C GLU A 99 -46.94 -6.00 27.26
N MET A 100 -45.89 -5.78 28.06
CA MET A 100 -45.23 -4.47 28.16
C MET A 100 -44.45 -4.17 26.87
N LEU A 101 -43.68 -5.14 26.38
CA LEU A 101 -42.91 -5.01 25.13
C LEU A 101 -43.81 -4.76 23.91
N ALA A 102 -45.04 -5.28 23.92
CA ALA A 102 -46.01 -5.03 22.86
C ALA A 102 -46.46 -3.56 22.74
N ASN A 103 -46.23 -2.73 23.76
CA ASN A 103 -46.55 -1.29 23.75
C ASN A 103 -45.41 -0.40 23.23
N ILE A 104 -44.21 -0.95 23.01
CA ILE A 104 -43.06 -0.16 22.52
C ILE A 104 -43.40 0.70 21.29
N PRO A 105 -44.11 0.19 20.25
CA PRO A 105 -44.47 1.03 19.10
C PRO A 105 -45.30 2.26 19.47
N VAL A 106 -46.19 2.13 20.46
CA VAL A 106 -47.05 3.22 20.93
C VAL A 106 -46.24 4.24 21.72
N PHE A 107 -45.32 3.79 22.58
CA PHE A 107 -44.41 4.70 23.28
C PHE A 107 -43.53 5.48 22.30
N LEU A 108 -43.01 4.81 21.27
CA LEU A 108 -42.21 5.44 20.21
C LEU A 108 -43.00 6.45 19.39
N GLU A 109 -44.29 6.18 19.12
CA GLU A 109 -45.17 7.11 18.42
C GLU A 109 -45.47 8.35 19.27
N ILE A 110 -45.70 8.18 20.58
CA ILE A 110 -45.94 9.29 21.50
C ILE A 110 -44.72 10.22 21.61
N VAL A 111 -43.51 9.67 21.75
CA VAL A 111 -42.30 10.52 21.82
C VAL A 111 -41.94 11.15 20.47
N GLN A 112 -42.42 10.61 19.35
CA GLN A 112 -42.22 11.18 18.02
C GLN A 112 -43.14 12.38 17.75
N GLN A 113 -44.26 12.50 18.47
CA GLN A 113 -45.23 13.60 18.36
C GLN A 113 -44.93 14.75 19.32
N ALA A 114 -43.71 14.81 19.87
CA ALA A 114 -43.37 15.73 20.94
C ALA A 114 -43.24 17.21 20.50
N ASP A 115 -43.24 17.49 19.18
CA ASP A 115 -43.06 18.83 18.61
C ASP A 115 -44.32 19.39 17.90
N ASP A 116 -45.48 18.72 17.99
CA ASP A 116 -46.72 19.27 17.43
C ASP A 116 -47.16 20.53 18.24
N ASP A 117 -47.66 21.58 17.58
CA ASP A 117 -47.87 22.94 18.15
C ASP A 117 -49.02 23.07 19.21
N ASP A 118 -49.80 22.01 19.49
CA ASP A 118 -51.05 22.07 20.26
C ASP A 118 -50.91 21.75 21.80
N LEU A 119 -49.74 21.91 22.41
CA LEU A 119 -49.21 20.78 23.22
C LEU A 119 -48.55 21.09 24.58
N ASP A 120 -48.92 22.17 25.28
CA ASP A 120 -48.53 22.35 26.69
C ASP A 120 -49.07 21.22 27.62
N ASP A 121 -50.08 20.47 27.17
CA ASP A 121 -50.75 19.41 27.94
C ASP A 121 -50.13 18.00 27.81
N ASN A 122 -49.14 17.74 26.94
CA ASN A 122 -48.61 16.36 26.72
C ASN A 122 -47.23 16.09 27.32
N LEU A 123 -46.60 17.06 27.97
CA LEU A 123 -45.23 16.89 28.51
C LEU A 123 -45.12 15.70 29.48
N ILE A 124 -46.17 15.46 30.28
CA ILE A 124 -46.23 14.32 31.21
C ILE A 124 -46.28 12.99 30.45
N VAL A 125 -47.12 12.92 29.41
CA VAL A 125 -47.30 11.73 28.57
C VAL A 125 -46.02 11.37 27.81
N ILE A 126 -45.29 12.37 27.31
CA ILE A 126 -43.99 12.18 26.65
C ILE A 126 -42.94 11.70 27.66
N SER A 127 -42.84 12.36 28.82
CA SER A 127 -41.88 12.00 29.86
C SER A 127 -42.08 10.58 30.41
N GLU A 128 -43.33 10.19 30.68
CA GLU A 128 -43.66 8.83 31.13
C GLU A 128 -43.41 7.78 30.04
N SER A 129 -43.53 8.15 28.76
CA SER A 129 -43.18 7.28 27.64
C SER A 129 -41.67 7.06 27.53
N TYR A 130 -40.86 8.11 27.69
CA TYR A 130 -39.40 7.99 27.79
C TYR A 130 -38.96 7.17 29.00
N GLU A 131 -39.63 7.31 30.15
CA GLU A 131 -39.37 6.50 31.34
C GLU A 131 -39.65 5.01 31.08
N CYS A 132 -40.76 4.68 30.41
CA CYS A 132 -41.05 3.30 29.98
C CYS A 132 -39.98 2.76 29.04
N LEU A 133 -39.64 3.51 28.00
CA LEU A 133 -38.65 3.10 26.99
C LEU A 133 -37.26 2.91 27.60
N SER A 134 -36.85 3.79 28.51
CA SER A 134 -35.56 3.71 29.21
C SER A 134 -35.47 2.48 30.12
N ASN A 135 -36.50 2.21 30.90
CA ASN A 135 -36.57 1.02 31.75
C ASN A 135 -36.61 -0.30 30.93
N ILE A 136 -37.32 -0.30 29.79
CA ILE A 136 -37.30 -1.44 28.85
C ILE A 136 -35.90 -1.61 28.24
N ALA A 137 -35.27 -0.52 27.81
CA ALA A 137 -33.92 -0.52 27.23
C ALA A 137 -32.86 -0.97 28.23
N ALA A 138 -33.09 -0.90 29.55
CA ALA A 138 -32.15 -1.39 30.56
C ALA A 138 -31.94 -2.92 30.50
N HIS A 139 -32.83 -3.68 29.85
CA HIS A 139 -32.80 -5.15 29.87
C HIS A 139 -32.69 -5.77 28.46
N ILE A 140 -31.98 -6.91 28.34
CA ILE A 140 -31.71 -7.56 27.05
C ILE A 140 -32.97 -7.89 26.23
N PRO A 141 -34.04 -8.47 26.80
CA PRO A 141 -35.28 -8.73 26.06
C PRO A 141 -35.91 -7.44 25.51
N GLY A 142 -35.89 -6.36 26.30
CA GLY A 142 -36.38 -5.05 25.89
C GLY A 142 -35.54 -4.43 24.79
N LYS A 143 -34.21 -4.49 24.89
CA LYS A 143 -33.28 -4.04 23.83
C LYS A 143 -33.55 -4.74 22.50
N LYS A 144 -33.81 -6.05 22.51
CA LYS A 144 -34.15 -6.81 21.29
C LYS A 144 -35.49 -6.35 20.70
N ALA A 145 -36.52 -6.23 21.54
CA ALA A 145 -37.83 -5.77 21.10
C ALA A 145 -37.78 -4.35 20.52
N LEU A 146 -37.01 -3.44 21.13
CA LEU A 146 -36.75 -2.09 20.62
C LEU A 146 -36.07 -2.11 19.24
N LEU A 147 -35.08 -2.99 19.07
CA LEU A 147 -34.38 -3.14 17.78
C LEU A 147 -35.33 -3.67 16.69
N GLU A 148 -36.14 -4.68 17.00
CA GLU A 148 -37.09 -5.29 16.06
C GLU A 148 -38.13 -4.30 15.53
N VAL A 149 -38.56 -3.33 16.35
CA VAL A 149 -39.53 -2.30 15.96
C VAL A 149 -38.89 -1.04 15.36
N GLY A 150 -37.57 -1.04 15.13
CA GLY A 150 -36.87 0.07 14.49
C GLY A 150 -36.62 1.29 15.38
N ALA A 151 -36.51 1.11 16.70
CA ALA A 151 -36.31 2.21 17.65
C ALA A 151 -35.06 3.06 17.34
N VAL A 152 -33.99 2.47 16.80
CA VAL A 152 -32.76 3.20 16.44
C VAL A 152 -33.00 4.24 15.35
N SER A 153 -33.81 3.93 14.33
CA SER A 153 -34.16 4.92 13.28
C SER A 153 -34.98 6.05 13.87
N LYS A 154 -36.04 5.70 14.61
CA LYS A 154 -36.97 6.68 15.17
C LYS A 154 -36.31 7.61 16.18
N MET A 155 -35.48 7.08 17.08
CA MET A 155 -34.77 7.90 18.04
C MET A 155 -33.73 8.80 17.36
N SER A 156 -33.11 8.32 16.27
CA SER A 156 -32.20 9.14 15.47
C SER A 156 -32.93 10.32 14.82
N GLU A 157 -34.12 10.08 14.28
CA GLU A 157 -34.98 11.13 13.70
C GLU A 157 -35.44 12.15 14.75
N ILE A 158 -35.93 11.67 15.91
CA ILE A 158 -36.36 12.51 17.04
C ILE A 158 -35.22 13.42 17.51
N TYR A 159 -34.02 12.85 17.67
CA TYR A 159 -32.83 13.62 18.04
C TYR A 159 -32.46 14.62 16.94
N SER A 160 -32.48 14.20 15.67
CA SER A 160 -32.19 15.05 14.51
C SER A 160 -33.10 16.27 14.39
N GLN A 161 -34.36 16.15 14.82
CA GLN A 161 -35.39 17.20 14.70
C GLN A 161 -35.44 18.17 15.88
N GLN A 162 -34.59 18.00 16.91
CA GLN A 162 -34.60 18.78 18.17
C GLN A 162 -35.88 18.66 19.00
N SER A 163 -36.39 17.43 19.12
CA SER A 163 -37.61 17.23 19.88
C SER A 163 -37.46 17.40 21.41
N PHE A 164 -38.57 17.60 22.13
CA PHE A 164 -38.56 17.62 23.60
C PHE A 164 -37.88 16.37 24.19
N GLN A 165 -37.05 16.55 25.23
CA GLN A 165 -36.26 15.46 25.87
C GLN A 165 -35.33 14.69 24.90
N THR A 166 -34.58 15.44 24.07
CA THR A 166 -33.58 14.88 23.13
C THR A 166 -32.48 14.06 23.81
N ASP A 167 -32.14 14.33 25.08
CA ASP A 167 -31.09 13.60 25.79
C ASP A 167 -31.53 12.16 26.14
N GLU A 168 -32.79 11.96 26.48
CA GLU A 168 -33.40 10.65 26.71
C GLU A 168 -33.41 9.81 25.42
N ALA A 169 -33.71 10.43 24.27
CA ALA A 169 -33.62 9.78 22.96
C ALA A 169 -32.18 9.33 22.64
N LEU A 170 -31.20 10.21 22.88
CA LEU A 170 -29.78 9.90 22.68
C LEU A 170 -29.30 8.77 23.61
N ASN A 171 -29.71 8.77 24.88
CA ASN A 171 -29.36 7.72 25.84
C ASN A 171 -29.89 6.34 25.42
N ILE A 172 -31.12 6.28 24.91
CA ILE A 172 -31.70 5.03 24.39
C ILE A 172 -30.94 4.58 23.12
N LEU A 173 -30.62 5.50 22.21
CA LEU A 173 -29.80 5.22 21.01
C LEU A 173 -28.46 4.60 21.39
N VAL A 174 -27.70 5.25 22.26
CA VAL A 174 -26.41 4.75 22.72
C VAL A 174 -26.56 3.37 23.35
N THR A 175 -27.59 3.18 24.18
CA THR A 175 -27.84 1.90 24.86
C THR A 175 -28.08 0.74 23.88
N LEU A 176 -28.75 1.00 22.76
CA LEU A 176 -29.02 0.02 21.70
C LEU A 176 -27.80 -0.20 20.79
N VAL A 177 -27.18 0.88 20.32
CA VAL A 177 -25.99 0.85 19.45
C VAL A 177 -24.81 0.18 20.15
N ASN A 178 -24.61 0.45 21.44
CA ASN A 178 -23.63 -0.25 22.25
C ASN A 178 -23.85 -1.78 22.19
N ARG A 179 -25.10 -2.23 22.42
CA ARG A 179 -25.37 -3.66 22.53
C ARG A 179 -25.26 -4.39 21.18
N PHE A 180 -25.69 -3.77 20.09
CA PHE A 180 -25.83 -4.44 18.79
C PHE A 180 -24.81 -3.97 17.73
N GLY A 181 -24.00 -2.95 18.04
CA GLY A 181 -22.94 -2.44 17.16
C GLY A 181 -23.48 -2.03 15.78
N PRO A 182 -22.78 -2.38 14.69
CA PRO A 182 -23.26 -2.14 13.33
C PRO A 182 -24.64 -2.75 13.03
N ASN A 183 -24.98 -3.88 13.68
CA ASN A 183 -26.28 -4.54 13.49
C ASN A 183 -27.44 -3.80 14.16
N ALA A 184 -27.16 -2.78 14.98
CA ALA A 184 -28.18 -1.87 15.51
C ALA A 184 -28.81 -1.01 14.39
N TRP A 185 -28.05 -0.80 13.31
CA TRP A 185 -28.43 0.07 12.21
C TRP A 185 -29.17 -0.73 11.14
N GLY A 186 -30.24 -0.14 10.62
CA GLY A 186 -30.97 -0.69 9.49
C GLY A 186 -30.15 -0.63 8.19
N LYS A 187 -30.72 -1.13 7.09
CA LYS A 187 -30.09 -1.05 5.77
C LYS A 187 -30.10 0.37 5.17
N ASP A 188 -30.93 1.27 5.72
CA ASP A 188 -30.99 2.66 5.28
C ASP A 188 -29.96 3.50 6.05
N PRO A 189 -28.95 4.09 5.37
CA PRO A 189 -27.93 4.91 6.03
C PRO A 189 -28.43 6.31 6.40
N LYS A 190 -29.61 6.74 5.94
CA LYS A 190 -30.11 8.11 6.17
C LYS A 190 -30.26 8.50 7.64
N PRO A 191 -30.84 7.67 8.53
CA PRO A 191 -30.99 8.03 9.94
C PRO A 191 -29.62 8.16 10.64
N PHE A 192 -28.67 7.30 10.30
CA PHE A 192 -27.30 7.38 10.79
C PHE A 192 -26.62 8.68 10.35
N HIS A 193 -26.69 9.02 9.06
CA HIS A 193 -26.12 10.26 8.55
C HIS A 193 -26.80 11.49 9.16
N ALA A 194 -28.13 11.51 9.28
CA ALA A 194 -28.88 12.60 9.88
C ALA A 194 -28.52 12.79 11.37
N LEU A 195 -28.34 11.70 12.12
CA LEU A 195 -27.91 11.75 13.51
C LEU A 195 -26.50 12.33 13.61
N VAL A 196 -25.55 11.81 12.82
CA VAL A 196 -24.15 12.28 12.84
C VAL A 196 -24.06 13.74 12.40
N SER A 197 -24.77 14.13 11.35
CA SER A 197 -24.85 15.52 10.89
C SER A 197 -25.52 16.42 11.94
N LYS A 198 -26.53 15.93 12.65
CA LYS A 198 -27.17 16.71 13.72
C LYS A 198 -26.25 16.86 14.93
N ILE A 199 -25.62 15.80 15.42
CA ILE A 199 -24.66 15.87 16.53
C ILE A 199 -23.53 16.85 16.17
N ALA A 200 -23.05 16.82 14.93
CA ALA A 200 -22.07 17.79 14.44
C ALA A 200 -22.62 19.23 14.44
N LEU A 201 -23.87 19.45 14.01
CA LEU A 201 -24.54 20.75 14.00
C LEU A 201 -24.87 21.28 15.41
N ASP A 202 -25.30 20.41 16.34
CA ASP A 202 -25.56 20.80 17.73
C ASP A 202 -24.24 21.13 18.43
N PHE A 203 -23.16 20.41 18.11
CA PHE A 203 -21.82 20.79 18.53
C PHE A 203 -21.35 22.12 17.94
N GLU A 204 -21.75 22.43 16.70
CA GLU A 204 -21.51 23.70 16.01
C GLU A 204 -22.29 24.86 16.65
N THR A 205 -23.57 24.67 16.97
CA THR A 205 -24.53 25.74 17.30
C THR A 205 -24.86 25.89 18.79
N ASP A 206 -24.53 24.92 19.65
CA ASP A 206 -24.75 25.02 21.11
C ASP A 206 -23.58 25.77 21.78
N HIS A 207 -23.91 26.87 22.45
CA HIS A 207 -22.99 27.74 23.18
C HIS A 207 -23.15 27.63 24.72
N SER A 208 -23.95 26.69 25.22
CA SER A 208 -24.21 26.45 26.65
C SER A 208 -23.24 25.43 27.27
N GLU A 209 -23.36 25.17 28.59
CA GLU A 209 -22.60 24.11 29.26
C GLU A 209 -22.89 22.70 28.67
N ARG A 210 -24.03 22.51 28.02
CA ARG A 210 -24.43 21.28 27.30
C ARG A 210 -23.48 20.90 26.15
N LYS A 211 -22.84 21.89 25.53
CA LYS A 211 -21.74 21.69 24.56
C LYS A 211 -20.57 20.89 25.17
N PHE A 212 -20.36 21.03 26.47
CA PHE A 212 -19.33 20.30 27.23
C PHE A 212 -19.86 18.98 27.83
N GLU A 213 -21.17 18.83 27.99
CA GLU A 213 -21.82 17.55 28.33
C GLU A 213 -21.83 16.59 27.14
N LEU A 214 -21.91 17.10 25.89
CA LEU A 214 -21.64 16.33 24.66
C LEU A 214 -20.16 15.86 24.58
N CYS A 215 -19.26 16.51 25.33
CA CYS A 215 -17.92 15.98 25.65
C CYS A 215 -17.97 15.05 26.88
N GLU A 216 -18.93 14.11 26.91
CA GLU A 216 -19.16 13.18 28.02
C GLU A 216 -17.89 12.43 28.46
N VAL A 217 -16.94 12.25 27.54
CA VAL A 217 -15.58 11.72 27.79
C VAL A 217 -14.92 12.35 29.01
N ARG A 218 -14.94 13.68 29.17
CA ARG A 218 -14.22 14.32 30.28
C ARG A 218 -14.85 13.95 31.62
N MET A 219 -16.17 14.02 31.75
CA MET A 219 -16.89 13.67 32.98
C MET A 219 -16.82 12.18 33.32
N GLN A 220 -16.75 11.31 32.30
CA GLN A 220 -16.62 9.86 32.49
C GLN A 220 -15.19 9.44 32.81
N LEU A 221 -14.16 10.22 32.44
CA LEU A 221 -12.76 9.89 32.67
C LEU A 221 -12.11 10.61 33.88
N GLU A 222 -12.56 11.82 34.22
CA GLU A 222 -12.00 12.65 35.30
C GLU A 222 -12.33 12.06 36.68
N ASP A 223 -11.32 11.96 37.55
CA ASP A 223 -11.41 11.43 38.93
C ASP A 223 -11.99 10.01 39.13
N ARG A 224 -12.05 9.20 38.06
CA ARG A 224 -12.47 7.78 38.13
C ARG A 224 -11.30 6.80 38.06
N SER A 225 -11.47 5.61 38.63
CA SER A 225 -10.56 4.48 38.42
C SER A 225 -10.78 3.84 37.05
N PHE A 226 -9.80 3.08 36.54
CA PHE A 226 -9.95 2.38 35.26
C PHE A 226 -11.15 1.42 35.29
N ASP A 227 -11.35 0.68 36.39
CA ASP A 227 -12.50 -0.22 36.54
C ASP A 227 -13.85 0.52 36.52
N GLN A 228 -13.91 1.73 37.09
CA GLN A 228 -15.11 2.56 37.08
C GLN A 228 -15.41 3.11 35.68
N ILE A 229 -14.38 3.45 34.90
CA ILE A 229 -14.51 3.87 33.51
C ILE A 229 -15.03 2.71 32.66
N MET A 230 -14.52 1.50 32.90
CA MET A 230 -14.88 0.30 32.13
C MET A 230 -16.36 -0.08 32.21
N VAL A 231 -17.09 0.38 33.25
CA VAL A 231 -18.56 0.24 33.34
C VAL A 231 -19.25 0.93 32.16
N ASN A 232 -18.72 2.07 31.71
CA ASN A 232 -19.25 2.89 30.63
C ASN A 232 -18.34 2.88 29.38
N ALA A 233 -17.47 1.88 29.23
CA ALA A 233 -16.45 1.82 28.17
C ALA A 233 -17.02 2.05 26.76
N ASP A 234 -18.19 1.46 26.49
CA ASP A 234 -18.77 1.50 25.16
C ASP A 234 -19.35 2.90 24.83
N LEU A 235 -19.93 3.58 25.83
CA LEU A 235 -20.39 4.97 25.71
C LEU A 235 -19.20 5.90 25.48
N VAL A 236 -18.15 5.76 26.30
CA VAL A 236 -16.92 6.55 26.14
C VAL A 236 -16.29 6.31 24.76
N THR A 237 -16.33 5.07 24.25
CA THR A 237 -15.85 4.74 22.91
C THR A 237 -16.67 5.42 21.81
N ALA A 238 -18.00 5.50 21.96
CA ALA A 238 -18.86 6.24 21.04
C ALA A 238 -18.50 7.73 21.04
N CYS A 239 -18.22 8.31 22.21
CA CYS A 239 -17.80 9.71 22.31
C CYS A 239 -16.42 9.96 21.66
N PHE A 240 -15.51 8.98 21.62
CA PHE A 240 -14.25 9.11 20.87
C PHE A 240 -14.48 9.31 19.37
N MET A 241 -15.52 8.71 18.80
CA MET A 241 -15.87 8.94 17.39
C MET A 241 -16.31 10.39 17.16
N VAL A 242 -17.04 10.99 18.11
CA VAL A 242 -17.43 12.39 18.06
C VAL A 242 -16.19 13.29 18.09
N LEU A 243 -15.22 13.01 18.98
CA LEU A 243 -13.97 13.77 19.04
C LEU A 243 -13.16 13.68 17.74
N GLU A 244 -13.07 12.50 17.11
CA GLU A 244 -12.39 12.35 15.81
C GLU A 244 -13.05 13.18 14.71
N LEU A 245 -14.39 13.19 14.66
CA LEU A 245 -15.14 14.03 13.71
C LEU A 245 -14.90 15.52 13.97
N SER A 246 -14.90 15.95 15.24
CA SER A 246 -14.58 17.34 15.60
C SER A 246 -13.17 17.74 15.17
N ILE A 247 -12.19 16.84 15.28
CA ILE A 247 -10.80 17.07 14.84
C ILE A 247 -10.74 17.20 13.32
N ALA A 248 -11.35 16.26 12.59
CA ALA A 248 -11.40 16.29 11.14
C ALA A 248 -12.05 17.57 10.63
N TYR A 249 -13.12 18.01 11.29
CA TYR A 249 -13.82 19.25 10.99
C TYR A 249 -12.95 20.50 11.21
N VAL A 250 -12.24 20.59 12.34
CA VAL A 250 -11.29 21.71 12.61
C VAL A 250 -10.19 21.76 11.55
N ALA A 251 -9.75 20.61 11.05
CA ALA A 251 -8.67 20.51 10.09
C ALA A 251 -9.07 20.94 8.66
N THR A 252 -10.35 20.84 8.27
CA THR A 252 -10.81 21.13 6.90
C THR A 252 -11.20 22.59 6.67
N ASP A 253 -11.30 23.41 7.73
CA ASP A 253 -11.62 24.86 7.69
C ASP A 253 -12.83 25.22 6.80
N THR A 254 -13.79 24.28 6.67
CA THR A 254 -14.92 24.36 5.74
C THR A 254 -16.03 25.32 6.15
N LEU A 255 -16.00 25.84 7.39
CA LEU A 255 -16.95 26.80 7.96
C LEU A 255 -16.18 27.90 8.69
N GLU A 256 -16.52 29.16 8.41
CA GLU A 256 -15.87 30.34 9.00
C GLU A 256 -16.31 30.55 10.46
N LEU A 257 -15.68 29.84 11.40
CA LEU A 257 -15.87 30.08 12.84
C LEU A 257 -15.19 31.38 13.28
N GLU A 258 -15.83 32.14 14.17
CA GLU A 258 -15.20 33.29 14.81
C GLU A 258 -13.98 32.85 15.63
N GLN A 259 -12.99 33.72 15.74
CA GLN A 259 -11.74 33.41 16.47
C GLN A 259 -11.99 33.01 17.94
N LYS A 260 -13.04 33.55 18.56
CA LYS A 260 -13.46 33.21 19.93
C LYS A 260 -13.99 31.77 20.03
N GLU A 261 -14.74 31.31 19.04
CA GLU A 261 -15.34 29.98 18.99
C GLU A 261 -14.27 28.92 18.72
N LYS A 262 -13.34 29.19 17.80
CA LYS A 262 -12.15 28.35 17.58
C LYS A 262 -11.35 28.15 18.89
N GLN A 263 -11.16 29.21 19.66
CA GLN A 263 -10.43 29.15 20.94
C GLN A 263 -11.19 28.35 22.03
N GLN A 264 -12.52 28.48 22.09
CA GLN A 264 -13.35 27.73 23.04
C GLN A 264 -13.36 26.24 22.70
N LEU A 265 -13.56 25.90 21.43
CA LEU A 265 -13.52 24.52 20.93
C LEU A 265 -12.17 23.87 21.23
N TYR A 266 -11.08 24.57 20.94
CA TYR A 266 -9.72 24.10 21.25
C TYR A 266 -9.52 23.82 22.75
N THR A 267 -10.04 24.69 23.61
CA THR A 267 -9.95 24.54 25.07
C THR A 267 -10.73 23.32 25.55
N ALA A 268 -11.91 23.05 25.00
CA ALA A 268 -12.73 21.88 25.30
C ALA A 268 -12.01 20.58 24.89
N LEU A 269 -11.52 20.51 23.64
CA LEU A 269 -10.77 19.36 23.13
C LEU A 269 -9.53 19.08 23.97
N LYS A 270 -8.75 20.12 24.30
CA LYS A 270 -7.59 20.00 25.18
C LYS A 270 -7.95 19.40 26.54
N GLY A 271 -9.09 19.79 27.13
CA GLY A 271 -9.60 19.20 28.37
C GLY A 271 -9.93 17.71 28.23
N ALA A 272 -10.66 17.33 27.18
CA ALA A 272 -11.00 15.92 26.92
C ALA A 272 -9.77 15.04 26.71
N PHE A 273 -8.80 15.50 25.89
CA PHE A 273 -7.56 14.76 25.66
C PHE A 273 -6.64 14.71 26.88
N THR A 274 -6.66 15.74 27.75
CA THR A 274 -5.96 15.68 29.04
C THR A 274 -6.52 14.54 29.91
N ALA A 275 -7.84 14.35 29.93
CA ALA A 275 -8.45 13.24 30.66
C ALA A 275 -8.06 11.88 30.08
N VAL A 276 -8.05 11.74 28.75
CA VAL A 276 -7.57 10.52 28.06
C VAL A 276 -6.11 10.21 28.43
N ILE A 277 -5.21 11.21 28.36
CA ILE A 277 -3.79 11.05 28.71
C ILE A 277 -3.63 10.65 30.18
N ASN A 278 -4.40 11.24 31.10
CA ASN A 278 -4.31 10.92 32.52
C ASN A 278 -4.67 9.46 32.79
N VAL A 279 -5.71 8.93 32.14
CA VAL A 279 -6.10 7.53 32.26
C VAL A 279 -5.05 6.61 31.64
N LEU A 280 -4.58 6.91 30.43
CA LEU A 280 -3.53 6.13 29.78
C LEU A 280 -2.22 6.13 30.58
N SER A 281 -1.87 7.25 31.22
CA SER A 281 -0.69 7.36 32.09
C SER A 281 -0.82 6.52 33.37
N LYS A 282 -2.03 6.45 33.95
CA LYS A 282 -2.31 5.56 35.09
C LYS A 282 -2.17 4.10 34.67
N VAL A 283 -2.69 3.73 33.50
CA VAL A 283 -2.59 2.36 32.96
C VAL A 283 -1.14 2.00 32.63
N SER A 284 -0.37 2.90 32.01
CA SER A 284 1.01 2.64 31.59
C SER A 284 1.99 2.47 32.76
N THR A 285 1.70 3.07 33.92
CA THR A 285 2.56 3.03 35.12
C THR A 285 2.16 1.97 36.14
N GLN A 286 1.03 1.28 35.95
CA GLN A 286 0.63 0.20 36.85
C GLN A 286 1.56 -1.01 36.70
N PRO A 287 2.21 -1.49 37.79
CA PRO A 287 3.02 -2.69 37.73
C PRO A 287 2.14 -3.90 37.42
N PRO A 288 2.58 -4.86 36.58
CA PRO A 288 1.82 -6.08 36.33
C PRO A 288 1.67 -6.83 37.65
N LYS A 289 0.48 -6.79 38.26
CA LYS A 289 0.18 -7.68 39.39
C LYS A 289 0.22 -9.11 38.86
N LYS A 290 0.89 -10.00 39.59
CA LYS A 290 1.25 -11.37 39.20
C LYS A 290 0.11 -12.28 38.70
N HIS A 291 -1.16 -11.85 38.62
CA HIS A 291 -2.28 -12.65 38.12
C HIS A 291 -3.41 -11.87 37.41
N GLU A 292 -3.24 -10.61 37.01
CA GLU A 292 -4.24 -9.88 36.19
C GLU A 292 -3.63 -9.49 34.84
N VAL A 293 -3.76 -10.37 33.85
CA VAL A 293 -3.57 -9.99 32.45
C VAL A 293 -4.79 -9.15 32.06
N LEU A 294 -4.58 -7.93 31.55
CA LEU A 294 -5.66 -7.09 31.00
C LEU A 294 -6.54 -7.92 30.07
N GLY A 295 -7.85 -7.92 30.32
CA GLY A 295 -8.79 -8.66 29.52
C GLY A 295 -8.83 -8.15 28.09
N ALA A 296 -9.29 -8.96 27.14
CA ALA A 296 -9.36 -8.53 25.74
C ALA A 296 -10.23 -7.28 25.54
N LYS A 297 -11.30 -7.12 26.33
CA LYS A 297 -12.16 -5.91 26.32
C LYS A 297 -11.37 -4.66 26.75
N ASP A 298 -10.56 -4.78 27.79
CA ASP A 298 -9.75 -3.68 28.32
C ASP A 298 -8.71 -3.22 27.29
N LYS A 299 -8.02 -4.17 26.65
CA LYS A 299 -7.02 -3.86 25.63
C LYS A 299 -7.64 -3.17 24.41
N VAL A 300 -8.82 -3.62 23.95
CA VAL A 300 -9.55 -2.98 22.85
C VAL A 300 -9.97 -1.55 23.22
N PHE A 301 -10.42 -1.33 24.46
CA PHE A 301 -10.76 0.01 24.94
C PHE A 301 -9.53 0.93 24.98
N ILE A 302 -8.40 0.44 25.48
CA ILE A 302 -7.13 1.18 25.46
C ILE A 302 -6.70 1.51 24.01
N CYS A 303 -6.88 0.59 23.06
CA CYS A 303 -6.62 0.86 21.65
C CYS A 303 -7.47 2.03 21.11
N ALA A 304 -8.75 2.10 21.49
CA ALA A 304 -9.62 3.22 21.11
C ALA A 304 -9.14 4.55 21.70
N MET A 305 -8.66 4.55 22.96
CA MET A 305 -8.07 5.73 23.60
C MET A 305 -6.79 6.20 22.90
N VAL A 306 -5.90 5.27 22.53
CA VAL A 306 -4.65 5.59 21.81
C VAL A 306 -4.96 6.09 20.40
N ARG A 307 -5.95 5.51 19.71
CA ARG A 307 -6.41 5.94 18.39
C ARG A 307 -6.89 7.40 18.41
N VAL A 308 -7.82 7.75 19.29
CA VAL A 308 -8.38 9.12 19.33
C VAL A 308 -7.30 10.14 19.71
N LEU A 309 -6.39 9.77 20.63
CA LEU A 309 -5.24 10.60 20.97
C LEU A 309 -4.30 10.77 19.76
N GLY A 310 -4.07 9.72 18.98
CA GLY A 310 -3.34 9.77 17.73
C GLY A 310 -3.93 10.76 16.72
N ALA A 311 -5.25 10.75 16.56
CA ALA A 311 -5.94 11.71 15.68
C ALA A 311 -5.73 13.16 16.14
N TRP A 312 -5.77 13.42 17.46
CA TRP A 312 -5.48 14.74 18.03
C TRP A 312 -4.04 15.18 17.75
N LEU A 313 -3.07 14.30 18.00
CA LEU A 313 -1.65 14.58 17.77
C LEU A 313 -1.30 14.81 16.30
N ALA A 314 -2.08 14.25 15.37
CA ALA A 314 -1.92 14.50 13.94
C ALA A 314 -2.29 15.95 13.55
N GLN A 315 -3.14 16.64 14.33
CA GLN A 315 -3.56 18.02 14.03
C GLN A 315 -2.97 19.07 14.97
N GLU A 316 -2.75 18.73 16.24
CA GLU A 316 -2.18 19.65 17.24
C GLU A 316 -0.95 19.03 17.90
N THR A 317 0.17 19.24 17.25
CA THR A 317 1.46 18.63 17.61
C THR A 317 2.12 19.30 18.82
N SER A 318 1.68 20.49 19.21
CA SER A 318 2.22 21.24 20.35
C SER A 318 1.49 20.96 21.66
N ALA A 319 0.24 20.47 21.60
CA ALA A 319 -0.55 20.20 22.79
C ALA A 319 0.04 19.07 23.62
N MET A 320 0.14 19.31 24.93
CA MET A 320 0.42 18.27 25.94
C MET A 320 1.75 17.51 25.75
N LYS A 321 2.69 18.10 25.00
CA LYS A 321 3.98 17.50 24.59
C LYS A 321 4.71 16.75 25.71
N GLY A 322 4.79 17.32 26.92
CA GLY A 322 5.47 16.66 28.05
C GLY A 322 4.79 15.35 28.50
N ALA A 323 3.46 15.32 28.57
CA ALA A 323 2.73 14.12 28.97
C ALA A 323 2.71 13.07 27.85
N VAL A 324 2.60 13.51 26.59
CA VAL A 324 2.67 12.64 25.41
C VAL A 324 4.03 11.95 25.32
N LEU A 325 5.14 12.66 25.54
CA LEU A 325 6.48 12.09 25.55
C LEU A 325 6.62 10.95 26.57
N ASN A 326 6.05 11.10 27.77
CA ASN A 326 6.09 10.05 28.80
C ASN A 326 5.26 8.82 28.42
N LEU A 327 4.18 9.01 27.64
CA LEU A 327 3.27 7.96 27.24
C LEU A 327 3.69 7.26 25.93
N LEU A 328 4.52 7.93 25.12
CA LEU A 328 4.91 7.47 23.80
C LEU A 328 5.47 6.03 23.77
N PRO A 329 6.37 5.59 24.68
CA PRO A 329 6.84 4.20 24.67
C PRO A 329 5.72 3.17 24.83
N PHE A 330 4.73 3.46 25.67
CA PHE A 330 3.57 2.60 25.88
C PHE A 330 2.66 2.57 24.64
N MET A 331 2.43 3.71 24.00
CA MET A 331 1.65 3.80 22.76
C MET A 331 2.30 3.00 21.63
N LEU A 332 3.63 3.11 21.45
CA LEU A 332 4.38 2.36 20.44
C LEU A 332 4.31 0.86 20.71
N ALA A 333 4.51 0.42 21.96
CA ALA A 333 4.43 -0.99 22.31
C ALA A 333 3.06 -1.60 21.97
N LEU A 334 1.97 -0.90 22.33
CA LEU A 334 0.61 -1.34 22.01
C LEU A 334 0.35 -1.33 20.49
N ALA A 335 0.78 -0.28 19.80
CA ALA A 335 0.65 -0.18 18.35
C ALA A 335 1.32 -1.35 17.64
N ASN A 336 2.53 -1.71 18.06
CA ASN A 336 3.29 -2.81 17.51
C ASN A 336 2.63 -4.16 17.80
N GLU A 337 2.12 -4.39 19.02
CA GLU A 337 1.35 -5.60 19.37
C GLU A 337 0.13 -5.76 18.43
N THR A 338 -0.64 -4.69 18.21
CA THR A 338 -1.82 -4.73 17.34
C THR A 338 -1.46 -4.95 15.87
N PHE A 339 -0.39 -4.34 15.37
CA PHE A 339 0.09 -4.54 14.00
C PHE A 339 0.47 -6.01 13.74
N TYR A 340 1.26 -6.62 14.64
CA TYR A 340 1.65 -8.02 14.49
C TYR A 340 0.45 -8.97 14.56
N ALA A 341 -0.48 -8.74 15.49
CA ALA A 341 -1.71 -9.53 15.59
C ALA A 341 -2.57 -9.41 14.33
N TYR A 342 -2.76 -8.18 13.83
CA TYR A 342 -3.52 -7.89 12.61
C TYR A 342 -2.90 -8.56 11.38
N ARG A 343 -1.58 -8.41 11.18
CA ARG A 343 -0.82 -9.02 10.09
C ARG A 343 -0.91 -10.54 10.13
N ALA A 344 -0.74 -11.17 11.30
CA ALA A 344 -0.81 -12.62 11.45
C ALA A 344 -2.19 -13.18 11.05
N ARG A 345 -3.28 -12.54 11.49
CA ARG A 345 -4.65 -12.92 11.09
C ARG A 345 -4.85 -12.80 9.58
N ARG A 346 -4.46 -11.67 8.99
CA ARG A 346 -4.62 -11.41 7.55
C ARG A 346 -3.86 -12.43 6.69
N LEU A 347 -2.65 -12.82 7.10
CA LEU A 347 -1.89 -13.88 6.42
C LEU A 347 -2.58 -15.25 6.53
N ALA A 348 -3.16 -15.57 7.69
CA ALA A 348 -3.91 -16.81 7.88
C ALA A 348 -5.19 -16.86 7.02
N GLU A 349 -5.92 -15.75 6.89
CA GLU A 349 -7.10 -15.63 6.02
C GLU A 349 -6.77 -15.79 4.53
N LYS A 350 -5.65 -15.21 4.09
CA LYS A 350 -5.16 -15.35 2.70
C LYS A 350 -4.77 -16.80 2.39
N ASN A 351 -4.18 -17.53 3.33
CA ASN A 351 -3.84 -18.94 3.15
C ASN A 351 -5.08 -19.86 3.12
N LYS A 352 -6.14 -19.53 3.86
CA LYS A 352 -7.40 -20.30 3.87
C LYS A 352 -8.22 -20.14 2.59
N SER A 353 -8.20 -18.96 1.96
CA SER A 353 -8.91 -18.70 0.70
C SER A 353 -8.32 -19.42 -0.52
N GLY A 354 -7.09 -19.96 -0.42
CA GLY A 354 -6.45 -20.79 -1.46
C GLY A 354 -6.69 -22.30 -1.33
N ALA A 355 -7.27 -22.78 -0.23
CA ALA A 355 -7.58 -24.20 -0.02
C ALA A 355 -9.07 -24.48 -0.28
N SER A 356 -9.38 -25.60 -0.94
CA SER A 356 -10.75 -26.02 -1.22
C SER A 356 -11.62 -26.02 0.05
N GLN A 357 -12.83 -25.45 -0.04
CA GLN A 357 -13.83 -25.20 1.01
C GLN A 357 -14.39 -26.45 1.75
N LEU A 358 -13.66 -27.56 1.86
CA LEU A 358 -14.18 -28.79 2.45
C LEU A 358 -13.76 -29.07 3.90
N ASP A 359 -12.84 -28.30 4.48
CA ASP A 359 -12.41 -28.47 5.87
C ASP A 359 -12.42 -27.14 6.65
N SER A 360 -13.58 -26.66 7.09
CA SER A 360 -13.62 -25.62 8.12
C SER A 360 -14.81 -25.75 9.05
N ALA A 361 -14.65 -26.57 10.09
CA ALA A 361 -15.50 -26.58 11.28
C ALA A 361 -14.64 -26.70 12.55
N MET A 362 -13.67 -25.79 12.71
CA MET A 362 -13.12 -25.43 14.02
C MET A 362 -12.91 -23.92 14.04
N GLU A 363 -13.79 -23.20 14.73
CA GLU A 363 -13.63 -21.79 15.07
C GLU A 363 -12.43 -21.68 16.03
N THR A 364 -11.26 -21.31 15.52
CA THR A 364 -10.17 -20.79 16.36
C THR A 364 -10.64 -19.45 16.93
N GLU A 365 -10.66 -19.33 18.26
CA GLU A 365 -10.85 -18.07 18.99
C GLU A 365 -9.88 -17.02 18.42
N VAL A 366 -10.43 -16.00 17.75
CA VAL A 366 -9.63 -14.92 17.15
C VAL A 366 -9.34 -13.90 18.23
N ASP A 367 -8.06 -13.59 18.45
CA ASP A 367 -7.64 -12.53 19.37
C ASP A 367 -8.33 -11.20 18.97
N PRO A 368 -9.14 -10.56 19.84
CA PRO A 368 -9.81 -9.30 19.53
C PRO A 368 -8.88 -8.18 19.08
N LEU A 369 -7.61 -8.19 19.50
CA LEU A 369 -6.61 -7.20 19.06
C LEU A 369 -6.25 -7.33 17.57
N SER A 370 -6.38 -8.53 16.99
CA SER A 370 -6.07 -8.76 15.58
C SER A 370 -7.06 -8.10 14.61
N HIS A 371 -8.12 -7.48 15.13
CA HIS A 371 -9.09 -6.70 14.35
C HIS A 371 -8.72 -5.22 14.25
N VAL A 372 -7.75 -4.75 15.03
CA VAL A 372 -7.36 -3.33 15.08
C VAL A 372 -5.89 -3.21 14.69
N ASP A 373 -5.55 -2.23 13.88
CA ASP A 373 -4.17 -1.88 13.54
C ASP A 373 -3.92 -0.44 14.03
N VAL A 374 -3.55 -0.30 15.30
CA VAL A 374 -3.32 1.01 15.93
C VAL A 374 -2.09 1.67 15.34
N LEU A 375 -1.07 0.90 14.94
CA LEU A 375 0.13 1.44 14.29
C LEU A 375 -0.24 2.25 13.05
N ARG A 376 -1.05 1.67 12.15
CA ARG A 376 -1.52 2.38 10.94
C ARG A 376 -2.24 3.69 11.27
N LEU A 377 -3.02 3.72 12.34
CA LEU A 377 -3.78 4.89 12.78
C LEU A 377 -2.90 5.97 13.43
N LEU A 378 -1.75 5.58 14.01
CA LEU A 378 -0.78 6.50 14.58
C LEU A 378 0.18 7.11 13.55
N LEU A 379 0.31 6.53 12.36
CA LEU A 379 1.25 7.00 11.33
C LEU A 379 1.17 8.53 11.04
N PRO A 380 -0.02 9.16 10.90
CA PRO A 380 -0.10 10.60 10.68
C PRO A 380 0.52 11.42 11.83
N ALA A 381 0.29 11.02 13.09
CA ALA A 381 0.91 11.67 14.23
C ALA A 381 2.43 11.46 14.25
N MET A 382 2.90 10.26 13.89
CA MET A 382 4.32 9.93 13.83
C MET A 382 5.09 10.76 12.79
N CYS A 383 4.45 11.17 11.68
CA CYS A 383 5.03 12.12 10.72
C CYS A 383 5.46 13.42 11.41
N HIS A 384 4.70 13.91 12.39
CA HIS A 384 5.05 15.12 13.14
C HIS A 384 5.99 14.84 14.32
N LEU A 385 5.76 13.75 15.05
CA LEU A 385 6.61 13.35 16.18
C LEU A 385 8.06 13.12 15.74
N THR A 386 8.29 12.61 14.54
CA THR A 386 9.65 12.36 14.01
C THR A 386 10.43 13.65 13.73
N VAL A 387 9.76 14.78 13.51
CA VAL A 387 10.43 16.09 13.39
C VAL A 387 10.93 16.58 14.75
N ASP A 388 10.20 16.30 15.83
CA ASP A 388 10.59 16.65 17.19
C ASP A 388 11.75 15.79 17.72
N GLU A 389 12.81 16.43 18.21
CA GLU A 389 14.04 15.73 18.64
C GLU A 389 13.81 14.72 19.77
N LYS A 390 13.02 15.08 20.80
CA LYS A 390 12.79 14.20 21.95
C LYS A 390 11.93 13.01 21.58
N SER A 391 10.85 13.26 20.85
CA SER A 391 9.93 12.21 20.39
C SER A 391 10.66 11.23 19.46
N ARG A 392 11.46 11.74 18.51
CA ARG A 392 12.26 10.91 17.60
C ARG A 392 13.27 10.03 18.34
N LYS A 393 13.97 10.56 19.36
CA LYS A 393 14.89 9.76 20.19
C LYS A 393 14.18 8.59 20.87
N ILE A 394 13.00 8.83 21.45
CA ILE A 394 12.19 7.76 22.06
C ILE A 394 11.82 6.68 21.04
N MET A 395 11.42 7.09 19.83
CA MET A 395 11.09 6.14 18.76
C MET A 395 12.29 5.27 18.36
N LEU A 396 13.47 5.86 18.21
CA LEU A 396 14.71 5.14 17.89
C LEU A 396 15.17 4.23 19.03
N GLU A 397 15.02 4.66 20.28
CA GLU A 397 15.29 3.82 21.46
C GLU A 397 14.34 2.62 21.52
N ALA A 398 13.09 2.79 21.07
CA ALA A 398 12.11 1.72 20.94
C ALA A 398 12.30 0.85 19.68
N LYS A 399 13.30 1.14 18.82
CA LYS A 399 13.55 0.47 17.52
C LYS A 399 12.33 0.53 16.59
N GLU A 400 11.59 1.61 16.66
CA GLU A 400 10.35 1.78 15.89
C GLU A 400 10.60 1.76 14.37
N GLU A 401 11.79 2.16 13.93
CA GLU A 401 12.21 2.09 12.53
C GLU A 401 12.22 0.66 11.96
N GLU A 402 12.49 -0.36 12.80
CA GLU A 402 12.44 -1.77 12.40
C GLU A 402 10.99 -2.19 12.11
N VAL A 403 10.06 -1.83 13.00
CA VAL A 403 8.63 -2.15 12.87
C VAL A 403 8.00 -1.40 11.70
N LEU A 404 8.34 -0.12 11.52
CA LEU A 404 7.89 0.68 10.38
C LEU A 404 8.36 0.11 9.04
N TYR A 405 9.58 -0.46 8.97
CA TYR A 405 10.05 -1.16 7.78
C TYR A 405 9.23 -2.42 7.49
N GLU A 406 8.93 -3.23 8.51
CA GLU A 406 8.06 -4.39 8.35
C GLU A 406 6.63 -4.01 7.92
N CYS A 407 6.11 -2.92 8.48
CA CYS A 407 4.83 -2.33 8.12
C CYS A 407 4.80 -1.85 6.66
N LEU A 408 5.88 -1.21 6.19
CA LEU A 408 6.05 -0.80 4.80
C LEU A 408 6.00 -2.01 3.84
N VAL A 409 6.75 -3.07 4.16
CA VAL A 409 6.79 -4.30 3.35
C VAL A 409 5.43 -4.99 3.33
N TYR A 410 4.74 -5.05 4.48
CA TYR A 410 3.40 -5.61 4.57
C TYR A 410 2.40 -4.84 3.70
N HIS A 411 2.34 -3.51 3.82
CA HIS A 411 1.42 -2.71 3.01
C HIS A 411 1.78 -2.70 1.53
N TRP A 412 3.05 -2.80 1.17
CA TRP A 412 3.45 -3.00 -0.23
C TRP A 412 2.85 -4.28 -0.81
N SER A 413 2.81 -5.38 -0.05
CA SER A 413 2.20 -6.64 -0.49
C SER A 413 0.69 -6.57 -0.76
N ILE A 414 0.03 -5.50 -0.28
CA ILE A 414 -1.40 -5.21 -0.50
C ILE A 414 -1.55 -4.19 -1.63
N ALA A 415 -0.82 -3.07 -1.57
CA ALA A 415 -0.90 -1.97 -2.53
C ALA A 415 -0.40 -2.35 -3.94
N HIS A 416 0.60 -3.22 -4.02
CA HIS A 416 1.16 -3.73 -5.27
C HIS A 416 0.38 -4.95 -5.75
N TYR A 417 -0.81 -4.71 -6.33
CA TYR A 417 -1.58 -5.78 -6.98
C TYR A 417 -0.92 -6.20 -8.30
N VAL A 418 -0.27 -7.36 -8.29
CA VAL A 418 0.17 -8.03 -9.51
C VAL A 418 -1.02 -8.75 -10.11
N LYS A 419 -1.45 -8.33 -11.31
CA LYS A 419 -2.53 -9.00 -12.05
C LYS A 419 -2.21 -10.50 -12.16
N PRO A 420 -3.15 -11.40 -11.79
CA PRO A 420 -3.03 -12.82 -12.07
C PRO A 420 -2.80 -13.00 -13.57
N VAL A 421 -1.88 -13.90 -13.93
CA VAL A 421 -1.54 -14.15 -15.32
C VAL A 421 -2.79 -14.70 -16.03
N VAL A 422 -3.33 -13.94 -16.98
CA VAL A 422 -4.50 -14.39 -17.78
C VAL A 422 -4.14 -15.71 -18.47
N PRO A 423 -4.89 -16.80 -18.23
CA PRO A 423 -4.67 -18.09 -18.89
C PRO A 423 -4.73 -17.92 -20.41
N LYS A 424 -3.83 -18.58 -21.14
CA LYS A 424 -3.71 -18.36 -22.60
C LYS A 424 -4.95 -18.84 -23.39
N SER A 425 -5.81 -19.68 -22.81
CA SER A 425 -7.12 -20.07 -23.37
C SER A 425 -8.16 -18.94 -23.44
N GLU A 426 -7.93 -17.83 -22.73
CA GLU A 426 -8.79 -16.64 -22.71
C GLU A 426 -8.18 -15.44 -23.46
N ARG A 427 -6.91 -15.55 -23.88
CA ARG A 427 -6.24 -14.51 -24.68
C ARG A 427 -6.71 -14.61 -26.13
N GLY A 428 -7.32 -13.54 -26.65
CA GLY A 428 -7.86 -13.47 -28.01
C GLY A 428 -9.39 -13.63 -28.10
N LYS A 429 -10.06 -13.97 -27.00
CA LYS A 429 -11.52 -13.78 -26.90
C LYS A 429 -11.80 -12.28 -26.75
N VAL A 430 -12.91 -11.80 -27.33
CA VAL A 430 -13.39 -10.42 -27.10
C VAL A 430 -13.51 -10.24 -25.59
N LYS A 431 -12.59 -9.46 -25.01
CA LYS A 431 -12.62 -9.16 -23.58
C LYS A 431 -13.92 -8.42 -23.30
N GLY A 432 -14.78 -9.01 -22.47
CA GLY A 432 -15.69 -8.20 -21.68
C GLY A 432 -14.89 -7.19 -20.84
N PRO A 433 -15.54 -6.18 -20.24
CA PRO A 433 -14.85 -5.29 -19.28
C PRO A 433 -14.06 -6.14 -18.27
N GLU A 434 -12.84 -5.70 -17.95
CA GLU A 434 -11.99 -6.41 -16.97
C GLU A 434 -12.82 -6.63 -15.69
N PRO A 435 -12.73 -7.82 -15.05
CA PRO A 435 -13.40 -8.02 -13.78
C PRO A 435 -12.88 -6.96 -12.81
N GLU A 436 -13.77 -6.05 -12.43
CA GLU A 436 -13.45 -5.02 -11.45
C GLU A 436 -13.04 -5.72 -10.15
N LEU A 437 -11.95 -5.25 -9.56
CA LEU A 437 -11.57 -5.71 -8.23
C LEU A 437 -12.73 -5.41 -7.28
N GLU A 438 -13.02 -6.35 -6.39
CA GLU A 438 -14.03 -6.18 -5.35
C GLU A 438 -13.81 -4.84 -4.63
N PRO A 439 -14.87 -4.02 -4.39
CA PRO A 439 -14.73 -2.70 -3.79
C PRO A 439 -13.90 -2.69 -2.50
N LYS A 440 -14.04 -3.75 -1.69
CA LYS A 440 -13.27 -3.96 -0.46
C LYS A 440 -11.76 -4.06 -0.71
N VAL A 441 -11.33 -4.74 -1.79
CA VAL A 441 -9.91 -4.87 -2.13
C VAL A 441 -9.35 -3.52 -2.59
N LEU A 442 -10.11 -2.76 -3.38
CA LEU A 442 -9.72 -1.42 -3.81
C LEU A 442 -9.57 -0.46 -2.62
N GLU A 443 -10.47 -0.52 -1.65
CA GLU A 443 -10.39 0.26 -0.41
C GLU A 443 -9.16 -0.13 0.42
N GLU A 444 -8.88 -1.43 0.59
CA GLU A 444 -7.68 -1.91 1.29
C GLU A 444 -6.37 -1.50 0.62
N MET A 445 -6.35 -1.50 -0.72
CA MET A 445 -5.22 -1.00 -1.50
C MET A 445 -5.03 0.50 -1.29
N LYS A 446 -6.12 1.29 -1.30
CA LYS A 446 -6.08 2.74 -1.04
C LYS A 446 -5.53 3.03 0.35
N ASP A 447 -6.07 2.36 1.37
CA ASP A 447 -5.61 2.48 2.77
C ASP A 447 -4.13 2.12 2.91
N SER A 448 -3.69 1.06 2.24
CA SER A 448 -2.28 0.64 2.25
C SER A 448 -1.38 1.66 1.57
N ARG A 449 -1.79 2.27 0.45
CA ARG A 449 -1.04 3.36 -0.19
C ARG A 449 -0.89 4.56 0.74
N THR A 450 -1.96 4.97 1.41
CA THR A 450 -1.92 6.07 2.38
C THR A 450 -0.98 5.76 3.55
N ALA A 451 -1.03 4.55 4.10
CA ALA A 451 -0.12 4.12 5.16
C ALA A 451 1.35 4.19 4.70
N MET A 452 1.65 3.66 3.50
CA MET A 452 2.99 3.70 2.94
C MET A 452 3.51 5.14 2.71
N VAL A 453 2.65 6.06 2.28
CA VAL A 453 3.01 7.49 2.15
C VAL A 453 3.45 8.06 3.49
N SER A 454 2.68 7.84 4.56
CA SER A 454 3.04 8.30 5.90
C SER A 454 4.34 7.67 6.41
N ILE A 455 4.56 6.37 6.16
CA ILE A 455 5.81 5.68 6.52
C ILE A 455 6.99 6.28 5.76
N CYS A 456 6.83 6.59 4.46
CA CYS A 456 7.88 7.26 3.68
C CYS A 456 8.22 8.64 4.27
N ASN A 457 7.21 9.43 4.66
CA ASN A 457 7.42 10.73 5.32
C ASN A 457 8.20 10.60 6.63
N ILE A 458 7.84 9.63 7.47
CA ILE A 458 8.58 9.31 8.70
C ILE A 458 10.04 8.99 8.39
N PHE A 459 10.29 8.09 7.43
CA PHE A 459 11.66 7.74 7.05
C PHE A 459 12.43 8.91 6.42
N MET A 460 11.77 9.81 5.68
CA MET A 460 12.40 11.02 5.14
C MET A 460 12.86 11.94 6.28
N ASN A 461 12.02 12.15 7.29
CA ASN A 461 12.38 12.91 8.47
C ASN A 461 13.59 12.32 9.19
N ILE A 462 13.60 11.00 9.43
CA ILE A 462 14.74 10.33 10.07
C ILE A 462 15.99 10.41 9.20
N THR A 463 15.86 10.23 7.88
CA THR A 463 16.99 10.30 6.92
C THR A 463 17.68 11.66 6.97
N VAL A 464 16.90 12.74 7.06
CA VAL A 464 17.43 14.11 7.09
C VAL A 464 17.95 14.48 8.48
N LEU A 465 17.22 14.14 9.55
CA LEU A 465 17.52 14.61 10.91
C LEU A 465 18.54 13.74 11.64
N GLU A 466 18.71 12.47 11.24
CA GLU A 466 19.62 11.49 11.86
C GLU A 466 20.64 10.95 10.85
N ALA A 467 21.18 11.85 10.02
CA ALA A 467 22.06 11.56 8.89
C ALA A 467 23.19 10.55 9.22
N LYS A 468 23.87 10.73 10.36
CA LYS A 468 24.98 9.84 10.76
C LYS A 468 24.52 8.41 11.06
N LEU A 469 23.41 8.27 11.80
CA LEU A 469 22.81 6.95 12.07
C LEU A 469 22.42 6.24 10.78
N VAL A 470 21.84 6.99 9.84
CA VAL A 470 21.35 6.48 8.56
C VAL A 470 22.51 6.08 7.63
N GLU A 471 23.62 6.83 7.64
CA GLU A 471 24.83 6.50 6.87
C GLU A 471 25.39 5.11 7.23
N GLU A 472 25.41 4.78 8.52
CA GLU A 472 26.02 3.56 9.06
C GLU A 472 25.05 2.37 9.14
N SER A 473 23.73 2.62 9.17
CA SER A 473 22.72 1.58 9.42
C SER A 473 22.55 0.56 8.29
N THR A 474 22.42 -0.71 8.65
CA THR A 474 22.07 -1.82 7.74
C THR A 474 20.60 -1.86 7.38
N LEU A 475 19.71 -1.43 8.29
CA LEU A 475 18.27 -1.34 8.04
C LEU A 475 17.99 -0.34 6.91
N PHE A 476 18.56 0.86 7.00
CA PHE A 476 18.39 1.89 5.97
C PHE A 476 19.00 1.48 4.62
N ALA A 477 20.06 0.68 4.62
CA ALA A 477 20.58 0.08 3.38
C ALA A 477 19.63 -0.97 2.78
N THR A 478 18.91 -1.70 3.64
CA THR A 478 17.89 -2.67 3.22
C THR A 478 16.65 -1.95 2.69
N LEU A 479 16.22 -0.88 3.34
CA LEU A 479 15.17 0.02 2.87
C LEU A 479 15.54 0.63 1.51
N LEU A 480 16.77 1.11 1.34
CA LEU A 480 17.24 1.66 0.07
C LEU A 480 17.18 0.61 -1.07
N LYS A 481 17.63 -0.62 -0.82
CA LYS A 481 17.49 -1.73 -1.79
C LYS A 481 16.03 -2.06 -2.10
N PHE A 482 15.16 -2.05 -1.08
CA PHE A 482 13.73 -2.22 -1.27
C PHE A 482 13.18 -1.16 -2.24
N LEU A 483 13.55 0.11 -2.07
CA LEU A 483 13.11 1.19 -2.96
C LEU A 483 13.64 1.02 -4.39
N PHE A 484 14.91 0.60 -4.55
CA PHE A 484 15.49 0.37 -5.88
C PHE A 484 14.72 -0.66 -6.71
N ASN A 485 14.25 -1.73 -6.05
CA ASN A 485 13.55 -2.80 -6.73
C ASN A 485 12.08 -2.46 -7.00
N ASN A 486 11.42 -1.76 -6.07
CA ASN A 486 9.96 -1.63 -6.08
C ASN A 486 9.44 -0.33 -6.72
N VAL A 487 10.19 0.79 -6.63
CA VAL A 487 9.76 2.05 -7.27
C VAL A 487 9.60 1.93 -8.79
N PRO A 488 10.51 1.26 -9.54
CA PRO A 488 10.35 1.09 -10.98
C PRO A 488 9.11 0.29 -11.40
N GLU A 489 8.62 -0.61 -10.54
CA GLU A 489 7.42 -1.41 -10.81
C GLU A 489 6.12 -0.64 -10.57
N LEU A 490 6.18 0.42 -9.76
CA LEU A 490 5.04 1.27 -9.46
C LEU A 490 4.77 2.20 -10.65
N LYS A 491 3.80 1.84 -11.49
CA LYS A 491 3.38 2.67 -12.62
C LYS A 491 3.05 4.08 -12.15
N ASN A 492 3.57 5.07 -12.88
CA ASN A 492 3.20 6.49 -12.74
C ASN A 492 1.78 6.71 -13.29
N SER A 493 0.78 6.21 -12.57
CA SER A 493 -0.66 6.33 -12.85
C SER A 493 -1.31 7.17 -11.76
N GLY A 494 -2.44 7.82 -12.06
CA GLY A 494 -3.06 8.83 -11.19
C GLY A 494 -3.20 8.44 -9.71
N GLU A 495 -3.59 7.21 -9.38
CA GLU A 495 -3.74 6.78 -7.97
C GLU A 495 -2.43 6.44 -7.24
N ASN A 496 -1.35 6.19 -7.99
CA ASN A 496 -0.05 5.77 -7.45
C ASN A 496 0.97 6.91 -7.42
N ILE A 497 0.68 8.05 -8.05
CA ILE A 497 1.63 9.15 -8.23
C ILE A 497 2.16 9.68 -6.89
N VAL A 498 1.30 9.81 -5.89
CA VAL A 498 1.68 10.29 -4.55
C VAL A 498 2.62 9.30 -3.87
N LEU A 499 2.28 8.01 -3.87
CA LEU A 499 3.14 6.97 -3.30
C LEU A 499 4.49 6.88 -4.06
N HIS A 500 4.44 6.89 -5.39
CA HIS A 500 5.64 6.86 -6.24
C HIS A 500 6.58 8.01 -5.90
N SER A 501 6.04 9.22 -5.78
CA SER A 501 6.80 10.42 -5.43
C SER A 501 7.49 10.25 -4.08
N ASN A 502 6.73 9.87 -3.04
CA ASN A 502 7.25 9.70 -1.69
C ASN A 502 8.37 8.64 -1.62
N MET A 503 8.17 7.49 -2.26
CA MET A 503 9.18 6.43 -2.31
C MET A 503 10.42 6.83 -3.12
N ALA A 504 10.23 7.54 -4.24
CA ALA A 504 11.33 8.03 -5.07
C ALA A 504 12.19 9.06 -4.33
N ILE A 505 11.57 10.04 -3.65
CA ILE A 505 12.31 11.06 -2.90
C ILE A 505 13.03 10.46 -1.70
N LEU A 506 12.37 9.58 -0.95
CA LEU A 506 13.03 8.83 0.13
C LEU A 506 14.26 8.06 -0.40
N GLY A 507 14.11 7.39 -1.54
CA GLY A 507 15.21 6.65 -2.17
C GLY A 507 16.37 7.55 -2.57
N LEU A 508 16.11 8.76 -3.08
CA LEU A 508 17.17 9.74 -3.39
C LEU A 508 17.88 10.25 -2.13
N LEU A 509 17.13 10.56 -1.07
CA LEU A 509 17.70 11.04 0.20
C LEU A 509 18.60 9.96 0.82
N LEU A 510 18.14 8.71 0.82
CA LEU A 510 18.93 7.56 1.30
C LEU A 510 20.15 7.29 0.41
N LEU A 511 19.99 7.35 -0.92
CA LEU A 511 21.10 7.20 -1.86
C LEU A 511 22.17 8.27 -1.65
N LYS A 512 21.77 9.52 -1.42
CA LYS A 512 22.68 10.62 -1.06
C LYS A 512 23.43 10.30 0.24
N GLN A 513 22.69 9.91 1.29
CA GLN A 513 23.25 9.65 2.62
C GLN A 513 24.19 8.43 2.65
N GLN A 514 23.89 7.40 1.87
CA GLN A 514 24.66 6.15 1.79
C GLN A 514 25.55 6.05 0.54
N SER A 515 25.82 7.16 -0.14
CA SER A 515 26.58 7.21 -1.40
C SER A 515 27.92 6.46 -1.35
N LYS A 516 28.62 6.50 -0.22
CA LYS A 516 29.90 5.78 0.00
C LYS A 516 29.78 4.25 -0.08
N ARG A 517 28.59 3.69 0.10
CA ARG A 517 28.32 2.24 0.09
C ARG A 517 27.84 1.74 -1.28
N VAL A 518 27.66 2.64 -2.25
CA VAL A 518 27.13 2.34 -3.57
C VAL A 518 28.20 1.75 -4.48
N LYS A 519 27.93 0.57 -5.05
CA LYS A 519 28.83 -0.09 -6.02
C LYS A 519 28.54 0.42 -7.44
N LYS A 520 29.61 0.65 -8.22
CA LYS A 520 29.56 1.22 -9.59
C LYS A 520 28.74 0.41 -10.62
N ASN A 521 28.37 -0.84 -10.33
CA ASN A 521 27.76 -1.77 -11.30
C ASN A 521 26.37 -2.30 -10.87
N ASP A 522 25.69 -1.62 -9.95
CA ASP A 522 24.36 -2.05 -9.52
C ASP A 522 23.27 -1.53 -10.48
N PHE A 523 22.83 -2.39 -11.40
CA PHE A 523 21.79 -2.05 -12.39
C PHE A 523 20.43 -1.68 -11.76
N SER A 524 20.15 -2.09 -10.52
CA SER A 524 18.91 -1.70 -9.83
C SER A 524 18.85 -0.19 -9.60
N ILE A 525 20.01 0.45 -9.34
CA ILE A 525 20.14 1.89 -9.17
C ILE A 525 19.79 2.61 -10.47
N CYS A 526 20.25 2.11 -11.61
CA CYS A 526 19.94 2.73 -12.91
C CYS A 526 18.43 2.74 -13.19
N ARG A 527 17.74 1.61 -12.93
CA ARG A 527 16.27 1.54 -13.10
C ARG A 527 15.54 2.46 -12.14
N PHE A 528 15.98 2.51 -10.89
CA PHE A 528 15.44 3.42 -9.89
C PHE A 528 15.61 4.88 -10.31
N ILE A 529 16.82 5.30 -10.67
CA ILE A 529 17.12 6.67 -11.12
C ILE A 529 16.31 7.02 -12.38
N GLN A 530 16.17 6.08 -13.33
CA GLN A 530 15.34 6.27 -14.51
C GLN A 530 13.87 6.53 -14.15
N SER A 531 13.31 5.71 -13.25
CA SER A 531 11.93 5.87 -12.80
C SER A 531 11.72 7.21 -12.09
N THR A 532 12.64 7.55 -11.18
CA THR A 532 12.60 8.80 -10.41
C THR A 532 12.73 10.03 -11.31
N ILE A 533 13.62 10.00 -12.30
CA ILE A 533 13.78 11.13 -13.22
C ILE A 533 12.59 11.25 -14.15
N ARG A 534 12.03 10.14 -14.62
CA ARG A 534 10.77 10.20 -15.38
C ARG A 534 9.66 10.85 -14.55
N PHE A 535 9.55 10.53 -13.25
CA PHE A 535 8.63 11.21 -12.35
C PHE A 535 8.89 12.74 -12.26
N LEU A 536 10.15 13.15 -12.05
CA LEU A 536 10.51 14.57 -11.95
C LEU A 536 10.31 15.32 -13.28
N TRP A 537 10.53 14.64 -14.39
CA TRP A 537 10.46 15.17 -15.75
C TRP A 537 9.02 15.33 -16.24
N ASP A 538 8.20 14.28 -16.10
CA ASP A 538 6.81 14.25 -16.59
C ASP A 538 5.90 15.25 -15.84
N ALA A 539 6.36 15.86 -14.74
CA ALA A 539 5.60 16.81 -13.94
C ALA A 539 5.23 18.11 -14.67
N TYR A 540 6.08 18.55 -15.61
CA TYR A 540 5.89 19.79 -16.37
C TYR A 540 5.92 19.54 -17.87
N ASN A 541 5.06 20.23 -18.61
CA ASN A 541 5.08 20.23 -20.07
C ASN A 541 4.64 21.59 -20.64
N VAL A 542 4.81 21.76 -21.94
CA VAL A 542 4.37 22.96 -22.68
C VAL A 542 3.17 22.64 -23.58
N ASP A 543 3.06 21.38 -24.03
CA ASP A 543 2.09 20.97 -25.04
C ASP A 543 0.64 20.93 -24.51
N GLU A 544 0.43 20.84 -23.18
CA GLU A 544 -0.90 20.88 -22.55
C GLU A 544 -1.32 22.31 -22.12
N SER A 545 -0.49 23.32 -22.40
CA SER A 545 -0.82 24.71 -22.13
C SER A 545 -1.73 25.29 -23.23
N ASN A 546 -2.69 26.14 -22.84
CA ASN A 546 -3.48 26.93 -23.80
C ASN A 546 -2.61 27.94 -24.59
N ASP A 547 -1.44 28.27 -24.05
CA ASP A 547 -0.40 29.04 -24.71
C ASP A 547 0.84 28.16 -24.84
N SER A 548 1.17 27.75 -26.06
CA SER A 548 2.30 26.85 -26.39
C SER A 548 3.69 27.43 -26.08
N THR A 549 3.74 28.55 -25.37
CA THR A 549 4.97 29.18 -24.85
C THR A 549 5.02 29.26 -23.33
N THR A 550 4.07 28.65 -22.62
CA THR A 550 4.01 28.64 -21.15
C THR A 550 4.18 27.23 -20.61
N LEU A 551 5.04 27.08 -19.59
CA LEU A 551 5.22 25.81 -18.88
C LEU A 551 4.07 25.60 -17.89
N VAL A 552 3.41 24.46 -17.96
CA VAL A 552 2.30 24.09 -17.08
C VAL A 552 2.54 22.73 -16.42
N VAL A 553 1.90 22.50 -15.29
CA VAL A 553 1.90 21.19 -14.63
C VAL A 553 1.07 20.22 -15.47
N ALA A 554 1.61 19.04 -15.72
CA ALA A 554 0.96 18.02 -16.53
C ALA A 554 -0.39 17.59 -15.92
N MET A 555 -1.39 17.28 -16.74
CA MET A 555 -2.75 16.95 -16.29
C MET A 555 -2.79 15.74 -15.35
N SER A 556 -1.89 14.77 -15.54
CA SER A 556 -1.74 13.60 -14.65
C SER A 556 -1.26 13.97 -13.25
N TYR A 557 -0.56 15.09 -13.09
CA TYR A 557 -0.05 15.61 -11.81
C TYR A 557 -0.98 16.65 -11.19
N LYS A 558 -1.73 17.38 -12.02
CA LYS A 558 -2.51 18.56 -11.63
C LYS A 558 -3.42 18.35 -10.42
N LYS A 559 -4.08 17.19 -10.34
CA LYS A 559 -4.97 16.84 -9.21
C LYS A 559 -4.24 16.80 -7.86
N TYR A 560 -2.99 16.34 -7.84
CA TYR A 560 -2.21 16.11 -6.63
C TYR A 560 -1.07 17.12 -6.46
N TRP A 561 -0.97 18.12 -7.35
CA TRP A 561 0.20 18.98 -7.43
C TRP A 561 0.48 19.78 -6.15
N ILE A 562 -0.57 20.18 -5.42
CA ILE A 562 -0.42 20.89 -4.14
C ILE A 562 0.36 20.05 -3.13
N GLU A 563 0.10 18.74 -3.07
CA GLU A 563 0.80 17.79 -2.21
C GLU A 563 2.20 17.44 -2.76
N LEU A 564 2.38 17.49 -4.09
CA LEU A 564 3.60 17.04 -4.76
C LEU A 564 4.67 18.11 -4.96
N MET A 565 4.32 19.41 -4.99
CA MET A 565 5.26 20.44 -5.46
C MET A 565 6.53 20.53 -4.61
N GLU A 566 6.40 20.39 -3.28
CA GLU A 566 7.52 20.46 -2.35
C GLU A 566 8.38 19.20 -2.45
N LEU A 567 7.74 18.03 -2.56
CA LEU A 567 8.39 16.74 -2.82
C LEU A 567 9.17 16.76 -4.15
N TRP A 568 8.57 17.30 -5.21
CA TRP A 568 9.21 17.46 -6.52
C TRP A 568 10.44 18.35 -6.42
N PHE A 569 10.33 19.49 -5.74
CA PHE A 569 11.45 20.42 -5.58
C PHE A 569 12.59 19.79 -4.76
N LEU A 570 12.27 19.14 -3.64
CA LEU A 570 13.23 18.38 -2.83
C LEU A 570 13.90 17.26 -3.64
N GLY A 571 13.14 16.59 -4.52
CA GLY A 571 13.64 15.59 -5.43
C GLY A 571 14.65 16.12 -6.43
N MET A 572 14.35 17.25 -7.08
CA MET A 572 15.27 17.93 -7.99
C MET A 572 16.57 18.32 -7.28
N GLN A 573 16.49 18.93 -6.10
CA GLN A 573 17.67 19.31 -5.31
C GLN A 573 18.50 18.10 -4.89
N THR A 574 17.85 17.03 -4.44
CA THR A 574 18.53 15.83 -3.98
C THR A 574 19.17 15.07 -5.14
N MET A 575 18.52 15.02 -6.29
CA MET A 575 19.10 14.45 -7.51
C MET A 575 20.38 15.18 -7.93
N SER A 576 20.37 16.52 -7.93
CA SER A 576 21.56 17.32 -8.24
C SER A 576 22.73 16.98 -7.31
N ALA A 577 22.45 16.84 -6.00
CA ALA A 577 23.47 16.42 -5.03
C ALA A 577 23.97 14.98 -5.25
N VAL A 578 23.08 14.06 -5.65
CA VAL A 578 23.45 12.67 -5.98
C VAL A 578 24.39 12.62 -7.18
N LEU A 579 24.19 13.45 -8.21
CA LEU A 579 25.08 13.50 -9.39
C LEU A 579 26.53 13.83 -9.02
N THR A 580 26.73 14.73 -8.04
CA THR A 580 28.08 15.10 -7.57
C THR A 580 28.72 13.99 -6.73
N LEU A 581 27.93 13.30 -5.90
CA LEU A 581 28.43 12.25 -5.01
C LEU A 581 28.66 10.92 -5.74
N ILE A 582 27.93 10.68 -6.83
CA ILE A 582 27.96 9.42 -7.59
C ILE A 582 28.11 9.76 -9.09
N PRO A 583 29.33 10.13 -9.54
CA PRO A 583 29.51 10.71 -10.87
C PRO A 583 29.09 9.82 -12.03
N TRP A 584 29.15 8.48 -11.90
CA TRP A 584 28.74 7.58 -12.98
C TRP A 584 27.23 7.67 -13.30
N ILE A 585 26.39 8.19 -12.40
CA ILE A 585 24.97 8.45 -12.68
C ILE A 585 24.83 9.57 -13.74
N SER A 586 25.79 10.51 -13.82
CA SER A 586 25.77 11.56 -14.83
C SER A 586 25.92 11.01 -16.25
N GLU A 587 26.69 9.94 -16.44
CA GLU A 587 26.81 9.25 -17.73
C GLU A 587 25.44 8.75 -18.18
N PHE A 588 24.70 8.10 -17.27
CA PHE A 588 23.33 7.64 -17.51
C PHE A 588 22.36 8.79 -17.82
N ALA A 589 22.54 9.94 -17.17
CA ALA A 589 21.70 11.11 -17.38
C ALA A 589 21.85 11.74 -18.77
N ILE A 590 23.07 11.81 -19.28
CA ILE A 590 23.39 12.23 -20.65
C ILE A 590 22.78 11.25 -21.65
N GLU A 591 23.04 9.97 -21.39
CA GLU A 591 22.64 8.84 -22.20
C GLU A 591 21.12 8.76 -22.39
N SER A 592 20.35 9.12 -21.37
CA SER A 592 18.89 9.04 -21.36
C SER A 592 18.21 10.26 -22.01
N GLY A 593 18.98 11.26 -22.45
CA GLY A 593 18.46 12.44 -23.15
C GLY A 593 17.85 13.51 -22.24
N TRP A 594 18.07 13.44 -20.92
CA TRP A 594 17.35 14.30 -19.96
C TRP A 594 17.78 15.76 -20.04
N ALA A 595 19.09 16.02 -20.15
CA ALA A 595 19.60 17.38 -20.28
C ALA A 595 19.09 18.05 -21.58
N GLN A 596 19.06 17.28 -22.67
CA GLN A 596 18.55 17.70 -23.98
C GLN A 596 17.07 18.04 -23.88
N GLY A 597 16.27 17.18 -23.23
CA GLY A 597 14.86 17.41 -22.99
C GLY A 597 14.61 18.72 -22.24
N ILE A 598 15.35 18.99 -21.15
CA ILE A 598 15.20 20.24 -20.35
C ILE A 598 15.40 21.45 -21.26
N ILE A 599 16.48 21.46 -22.04
CA ILE A 599 16.78 22.57 -22.95
C ILE A 599 15.72 22.71 -24.03
N ASP A 600 15.33 21.62 -24.70
CA ASP A 600 14.30 21.63 -25.75
C ASP A 600 12.96 22.19 -25.24
N THR A 601 12.56 21.82 -24.02
CA THR A 601 11.36 22.37 -23.37
C THR A 601 11.53 23.85 -23.06
N LEU A 602 12.63 24.25 -22.43
CA LEU A 602 12.87 25.64 -22.02
C LEU A 602 13.04 26.60 -23.20
N LEU A 603 13.48 26.11 -24.37
CA LEU A 603 13.53 26.90 -25.61
C LEU A 603 12.14 27.33 -26.11
N LYS A 604 11.10 26.53 -25.85
CA LYS A 604 9.71 26.87 -26.20
C LYS A 604 9.10 27.88 -25.23
N VAL A 605 9.62 27.96 -23.99
CA VAL A 605 9.02 28.74 -22.91
C VAL A 605 9.42 30.21 -23.01
N LYS A 606 8.43 31.12 -22.94
CA LYS A 606 8.66 32.57 -22.98
C LYS A 606 9.30 33.10 -21.70
N MET A 607 10.09 34.16 -21.84
CA MET A 607 10.72 34.86 -20.72
C MET A 607 9.69 35.27 -19.65
N GLY A 608 10.01 35.01 -18.39
CA GLY A 608 9.20 35.43 -17.24
C GLY A 608 8.01 34.51 -16.90
N SER A 609 7.79 33.44 -17.66
CA SER A 609 6.70 32.48 -17.40
C SER A 609 7.09 31.27 -16.54
N LEU A 610 8.39 31.06 -16.28
CA LEU A 610 8.88 29.99 -15.40
C LEU A 610 8.68 30.35 -13.92
N PRO A 611 8.06 29.47 -13.11
CA PRO A 611 8.01 29.64 -11.67
C PRO A 611 9.41 29.73 -11.06
N PRO A 612 9.67 30.59 -10.04
CA PRO A 612 11.00 30.78 -9.47
C PRO A 612 11.66 29.49 -8.96
N ASN A 613 10.92 28.64 -8.24
CA ASN A 613 11.45 27.37 -7.72
C ASN A 613 11.80 26.39 -8.84
N THR A 614 10.94 26.29 -9.87
CA THR A 614 11.19 25.47 -11.06
C THR A 614 12.42 25.96 -11.83
N LYS A 615 12.55 27.28 -11.96
CA LYS A 615 13.70 27.93 -12.58
C LYS A 615 15.00 27.54 -11.86
N SER A 616 15.05 27.71 -10.54
CA SER A 616 16.21 27.36 -9.71
C SER A 616 16.53 25.87 -9.81
N ALA A 617 15.52 25.00 -9.72
CA ALA A 617 15.70 23.55 -9.76
C ALA A 617 16.31 23.07 -11.10
N TYR A 618 15.88 23.63 -12.24
CA TYR A 618 16.46 23.29 -13.54
C TYR A 618 17.87 23.86 -13.73
N GLU A 619 18.12 25.10 -13.31
CA GLU A 619 19.46 25.69 -13.38
C GLU A 619 20.44 24.89 -12.51
N ASP A 620 20.09 24.60 -11.26
CA ASP A 620 20.93 23.82 -10.35
C ASP A 620 21.22 22.42 -10.89
N PHE A 621 20.21 21.72 -11.39
CA PHE A 621 20.40 20.38 -11.97
C PHE A 621 21.37 20.38 -13.15
N LEU A 622 21.20 21.32 -14.09
CA LEU A 622 22.08 21.41 -15.26
C LEU A 622 23.51 21.80 -14.86
N CYS A 623 23.68 22.71 -13.90
CA CYS A 623 25.00 23.08 -13.38
C CYS A 623 25.73 21.88 -12.77
N HIS A 624 25.09 21.15 -11.86
CA HIS A 624 25.71 19.97 -11.23
C HIS A 624 25.98 18.85 -12.23
N LEU A 625 25.13 18.71 -13.25
CA LEU A 625 25.36 17.73 -14.31
C LEU A 625 26.62 18.08 -15.13
N VAL A 626 26.81 19.35 -15.49
CA VAL A 626 28.02 19.85 -16.17
C VAL A 626 29.28 19.65 -15.30
N GLU A 627 29.18 19.94 -14.00
CA GLU A 627 30.30 19.77 -13.07
C GLU A 627 30.66 18.30 -12.83
N ALA A 628 29.67 17.41 -12.80
CA ALA A 628 29.89 15.98 -12.66
C ALA A 628 30.49 15.34 -13.93
N ASN A 629 30.18 15.88 -15.12
CA ASN A 629 30.65 15.33 -16.38
C ASN A 629 30.81 16.39 -17.48
N ASN A 630 32.07 16.64 -17.86
CA ASN A 630 32.43 17.63 -18.86
C ASN A 630 31.81 17.39 -20.25
N SER A 631 31.48 16.14 -20.60
CA SER A 631 30.87 15.80 -21.91
C SER A 631 29.47 16.39 -22.09
N VAL A 632 28.77 16.72 -21.00
CA VAL A 632 27.47 17.41 -20.99
C VAL A 632 27.55 18.76 -21.70
N THR A 633 28.69 19.45 -21.58
CA THR A 633 28.91 20.76 -22.20
C THR A 633 28.72 20.71 -23.72
N GLN A 634 29.19 19.64 -24.37
CA GLN A 634 29.00 19.46 -25.80
C GLN A 634 27.53 19.25 -26.15
N VAL A 635 26.83 18.45 -25.35
CA VAL A 635 25.39 18.17 -25.52
C VAL A 635 24.55 19.45 -25.38
N LEU A 636 24.83 20.28 -24.37
CA LEU A 636 24.14 21.55 -24.15
C LEU A 636 24.42 22.54 -25.28
N LYS A 637 25.65 22.56 -25.81
CA LYS A 637 26.04 23.38 -26.95
C LYS A 637 25.29 22.99 -28.22
N GLU A 638 25.22 21.69 -28.53
CA GLU A 638 24.49 21.15 -29.69
C GLU A 638 22.99 21.50 -29.63
N ARG A 639 22.44 21.64 -28.41
CA ARG A 639 21.04 22.03 -28.16
C ARG A 639 20.82 23.52 -27.92
N ASN A 640 21.82 24.36 -28.20
CA ASN A 640 21.72 25.82 -28.11
C ASN A 640 21.30 26.34 -26.70
N ALA A 641 21.82 25.71 -25.65
CA ALA A 641 21.54 26.06 -24.25
C ALA A 641 21.87 27.53 -23.90
N LEU A 642 22.85 28.15 -24.56
CA LEU A 642 23.14 29.59 -24.47
C LEU A 642 21.91 30.48 -24.66
N THR A 643 20.99 30.09 -25.56
CA THR A 643 19.74 30.82 -25.78
C THR A 643 18.83 30.71 -24.57
N VAL A 644 18.68 29.51 -23.97
CA VAL A 644 17.95 29.29 -22.72
C VAL A 644 18.54 30.12 -21.59
N CYS A 645 19.88 30.13 -21.44
CA CYS A 645 20.57 30.90 -20.41
C CYS A 645 20.27 32.40 -20.50
N ARG A 646 20.23 32.96 -21.72
CA ARG A 646 19.90 34.38 -21.95
C ARG A 646 18.42 34.67 -21.71
N THR A 647 17.53 33.86 -22.28
CA THR A 647 16.07 34.05 -22.21
C THR A 647 15.57 33.97 -20.77
N HIS A 648 16.04 32.99 -20.01
CA HIS A 648 15.54 32.74 -18.65
C HIS A 648 16.46 33.29 -17.56
N ARG A 649 17.59 33.91 -17.94
CA ARG A 649 18.63 34.43 -17.03
C ARG A 649 19.18 33.33 -16.11
N PHE A 650 19.65 32.22 -16.70
CA PHE A 650 20.42 31.20 -15.98
C PHE A 650 21.87 31.65 -15.93
N MET A 651 22.20 32.42 -14.90
CA MET A 651 23.48 33.11 -14.79
C MET A 651 24.62 32.14 -14.43
N GLU A 652 24.36 31.14 -13.58
CA GLU A 652 25.39 30.19 -13.14
C GLU A 652 25.69 29.18 -14.24
N LEU A 653 24.66 28.66 -14.90
CA LEU A 653 24.84 27.77 -16.04
C LEU A 653 25.58 28.47 -17.18
N GLY A 654 25.23 29.74 -17.46
CA GLY A 654 25.90 30.55 -18.47
C GLY A 654 27.39 30.80 -18.16
N LYS A 655 27.75 31.01 -16.88
CA LYS A 655 29.16 31.13 -16.47
C LYS A 655 29.93 29.82 -16.66
N LEU A 656 29.33 28.69 -16.29
CA LEU A 656 29.93 27.35 -16.42
C LEU A 656 30.20 27.00 -17.89
N GLU A 657 29.21 27.20 -18.75
CA GLU A 657 29.32 26.97 -20.19
C GLU A 657 30.43 27.85 -20.80
N TYR A 658 30.48 29.14 -20.44
CA TYR A 658 31.52 30.06 -20.90
C TYR A 658 32.91 29.66 -20.38
N ARG A 659 33.06 29.29 -19.10
CA ARG A 659 34.33 28.84 -18.53
C ARG A 659 34.88 27.60 -19.25
N LEU A 660 34.02 26.64 -19.57
CA LEU A 660 34.42 25.40 -20.24
C LEU A 660 34.77 25.64 -21.72
N LEU A 661 34.05 26.54 -22.41
CA LEU A 661 34.35 26.97 -23.79
C LEU A 661 35.71 27.68 -23.93
N PHE A 662 36.11 28.49 -22.96
CA PHE A 662 37.39 29.22 -23.03
C PHE A 662 38.58 28.38 -22.51
N SER A 663 38.34 27.41 -21.63
CA SER A 663 39.39 26.48 -21.19
C SER A 663 39.91 25.56 -22.31
N THR A 664 39.05 25.22 -23.29
CA THR A 664 39.41 24.40 -24.46
C THR A 664 40.22 25.20 -25.48
N LEU A 665 39.95 26.50 -25.65
CA LEU A 665 40.71 27.38 -26.54
C LEU A 665 42.14 27.70 -26.04
N SER A 666 42.41 27.62 -24.74
CA SER A 666 43.75 27.82 -24.18
C SER A 666 44.67 26.60 -24.27
N LEU A 667 44.12 25.39 -24.49
CA LEU A 667 44.92 24.16 -24.63
C LEU A 667 45.37 23.91 -26.08
N GLU A 668 44.64 24.43 -27.08
CA GLU A 668 44.99 24.27 -28.51
C GLU A 668 46.17 25.16 -28.96
N ALA A 669 46.57 26.16 -28.16
CA ALA A 669 47.70 27.04 -28.48
C ALA A 669 49.07 26.56 -27.94
N GLY A 670 49.10 25.51 -27.10
CA GLY A 670 50.29 25.15 -26.31
C GLY A 670 50.97 23.81 -26.65
N ALA A 671 50.36 22.91 -27.43
CA ALA A 671 50.87 21.55 -27.61
C ALA A 671 51.25 21.25 -29.07
N ARG A 672 52.31 21.91 -29.56
CA ARG A 672 53.18 21.35 -30.61
C ARG A 672 54.53 21.04 -30.00
N SER A 673 54.62 19.90 -29.31
CA SER A 673 55.85 19.12 -29.13
C SER A 673 55.61 18.04 -28.07
N GLN A 674 56.25 16.89 -28.29
CA GLN A 674 56.37 15.73 -27.41
C GLN A 674 55.28 14.64 -27.55
N SER A 675 55.64 13.70 -28.41
CA SER A 675 55.39 12.26 -28.33
C SER A 675 55.06 11.75 -26.93
N ILE A 676 53.92 11.09 -26.81
CA ILE A 676 53.62 10.13 -25.73
C ILE A 676 53.16 8.84 -26.40
N GLU A 677 53.78 7.77 -25.94
CA GLU A 677 53.69 6.39 -26.36
C GLU A 677 52.26 5.84 -26.24
N ASP A 678 51.93 4.96 -27.18
CA ASP A 678 50.81 4.04 -27.12
C ASP A 678 50.91 3.19 -25.85
N ASP A 679 49.92 3.27 -24.95
CA ASP A 679 49.62 2.18 -24.02
C ASP A 679 48.13 2.14 -23.64
N GLU A 680 47.53 1.02 -24.04
CA GLU A 680 46.40 0.30 -23.45
C GLU A 680 45.09 1.03 -23.07
N LEU A 681 44.15 1.03 -24.02
CA LEU A 681 42.71 0.97 -23.75
C LEU A 681 42.11 -0.24 -24.48
N SER A 682 42.29 -1.42 -23.89
CA SER A 682 41.57 -2.64 -24.25
C SER A 682 40.90 -3.25 -23.01
N TYR A 683 39.79 -3.95 -23.24
CA TYR A 683 38.87 -4.62 -22.31
C TYR A 683 37.75 -3.71 -21.73
N ASN A 684 36.44 -3.95 -21.95
CA ASN A 684 35.73 -5.21 -22.10
C ASN A 684 34.38 -5.06 -22.84
N GLY A 685 34.11 -5.94 -23.81
CA GLY A 685 32.74 -6.22 -24.29
C GLY A 685 32.45 -5.94 -25.77
N VAL A 686 33.24 -6.56 -26.67
CA VAL A 686 32.99 -6.72 -28.12
C VAL A 686 32.68 -5.41 -28.86
N TYR A 687 33.69 -4.54 -28.95
CA TYR A 687 33.82 -3.71 -30.15
C TYR A 687 34.08 -4.66 -31.31
N HIS A 688 33.30 -4.52 -32.37
CA HIS A 688 33.64 -5.13 -33.65
C HIS A 688 34.31 -4.05 -34.49
N PRO A 689 35.63 -3.80 -34.36
CA PRO A 689 36.31 -2.78 -35.16
C PRO A 689 35.98 -2.95 -36.66
N TYR A 690 35.88 -4.20 -37.11
CA TYR A 690 35.45 -4.54 -38.47
C TYR A 690 34.12 -3.95 -38.93
N LEU A 691 33.11 -3.73 -38.06
CA LEU A 691 31.83 -3.15 -38.53
C LEU A 691 31.95 -1.64 -38.72
N VAL A 692 32.75 -0.96 -37.89
CA VAL A 692 33.10 0.45 -38.10
C VAL A 692 33.89 0.59 -39.40
N ASP A 693 34.88 -0.28 -39.61
CA ASP A 693 35.69 -0.29 -40.84
C ASP A 693 34.82 -0.55 -42.07
N ILE A 694 33.90 -1.52 -42.02
CA ILE A 694 32.94 -1.79 -43.10
C ILE A 694 32.06 -0.57 -43.41
N LEU A 695 31.56 0.12 -42.39
CA LEU A 695 30.76 1.33 -42.57
C LEU A 695 31.57 2.48 -43.21
N CYS A 696 32.85 2.59 -42.87
CA CYS A 696 33.75 3.58 -43.47
C CYS A 696 34.11 3.22 -44.91
N GLU A 697 34.53 1.98 -45.16
CA GLU A 697 35.07 1.54 -46.44
C GLU A 697 34.00 1.28 -47.50
N GLN A 698 32.89 0.61 -47.12
CA GLN A 698 31.87 0.16 -48.07
C GLN A 698 30.71 1.13 -48.20
N TYR A 699 30.43 1.91 -47.16
CA TYR A 699 29.29 2.83 -47.10
C TYR A 699 29.70 4.30 -46.98
N HIS A 700 31.01 4.59 -46.96
CA HIS A 700 31.59 5.94 -46.95
C HIS A 700 31.13 6.83 -45.78
N LEU A 701 30.78 6.24 -44.63
CA LEU A 701 30.59 6.99 -43.40
C LEU A 701 31.94 7.50 -42.88
N THR A 702 31.95 8.67 -42.25
CA THR A 702 33.15 9.08 -41.50
C THR A 702 33.36 8.14 -40.32
N HIS A 703 34.62 7.94 -39.88
CA HIS A 703 34.92 7.07 -38.74
C HIS A 703 34.13 7.45 -37.48
N GLY A 704 33.93 8.75 -37.23
CA GLY A 704 33.10 9.24 -36.13
C GLY A 704 31.62 8.85 -36.27
N GLU A 705 31.01 9.03 -37.44
CA GLU A 705 29.61 8.65 -37.70
C GLU A 705 29.41 7.12 -37.59
N ALA A 706 30.35 6.33 -38.14
CA ALA A 706 30.31 4.87 -38.07
C ALA A 706 30.44 4.35 -36.63
N LEU A 707 31.34 4.96 -35.84
CA LEU A 707 31.51 4.64 -34.43
C LEU A 707 30.25 4.95 -33.61
N ILE A 708 29.66 6.13 -33.81
CA ILE A 708 28.43 6.54 -33.13
C ILE A 708 27.27 5.62 -33.50
N ALA A 709 27.09 5.30 -34.79
CA ALA A 709 26.01 4.43 -35.24
C ALA A 709 26.12 3.01 -34.65
N THR A 710 27.32 2.43 -34.66
CA THR A 710 27.54 1.08 -34.10
C THR A 710 27.35 1.05 -32.58
N GLN A 711 27.84 2.06 -31.85
CA GLN A 711 27.62 2.19 -30.41
C GLN A 711 26.13 2.37 -30.07
N THR A 712 25.44 3.25 -30.81
CA THR A 712 24.01 3.54 -30.62
C THR A 712 23.16 2.29 -30.84
N PHE A 713 23.43 1.56 -31.93
CA PHE A 713 22.77 0.28 -32.18
C PHE A 713 23.03 -0.71 -31.04
N LEU A 714 24.30 -0.93 -30.65
CA LEU A 714 24.65 -1.89 -29.60
C LEU A 714 23.99 -1.54 -28.26
N ARG A 715 23.92 -0.26 -27.92
CA ARG A 715 23.27 0.24 -26.71
C ARG A 715 21.78 -0.08 -26.71
N HIS A 716 21.05 0.29 -27.76
CA HIS A 716 19.62 -0.01 -27.85
C HIS A 716 19.34 -1.52 -27.93
N PHE A 717 20.17 -2.26 -28.65
CA PHE A 717 20.06 -3.71 -28.76
C PHE A 717 20.29 -4.40 -27.41
N ARG A 718 21.19 -3.90 -26.56
CA ARG A 718 21.40 -4.43 -25.20
C ARG A 718 20.24 -4.12 -24.26
N LEU A 719 19.65 -2.93 -24.37
CA LEU A 719 18.49 -2.53 -23.57
C LEU A 719 17.23 -3.33 -23.92
N CYS A 720 17.02 -3.59 -25.21
CA CYS A 720 15.84 -4.28 -25.71
C CYS A 720 16.24 -5.19 -26.89
N PRO A 721 16.73 -6.42 -26.63
CA PRO A 721 17.21 -7.32 -27.69
C PRO A 721 16.08 -7.97 -28.49
N ASP A 722 14.84 -7.87 -28.02
CA ASP A 722 13.61 -8.39 -28.62
C ASP A 722 12.45 -7.44 -28.31
N ASN A 723 11.45 -7.40 -29.19
CA ASN A 723 10.26 -6.56 -29.09
C ASN A 723 9.01 -7.41 -29.31
N GLU A 724 7.99 -7.26 -28.47
CA GLU A 724 6.79 -8.11 -28.47
C GLU A 724 5.91 -7.91 -29.72
N GLU A 725 5.94 -6.72 -30.32
CA GLU A 725 5.09 -6.35 -31.45
C GLU A 725 5.72 -6.66 -32.81
N LEU A 726 7.06 -6.70 -32.88
CA LEU A 726 7.83 -6.84 -34.12
C LEU A 726 8.62 -8.16 -34.17
N SER A 727 8.84 -8.71 -35.37
CA SER A 727 9.82 -9.80 -35.56
C SER A 727 11.23 -9.36 -35.19
N LEU A 728 12.09 -10.27 -34.71
CA LEU A 728 13.49 -9.96 -34.39
C LEU A 728 14.19 -9.19 -35.51
N ASP A 729 13.98 -9.60 -36.75
CA ASP A 729 14.59 -8.97 -37.93
C ASP A 729 14.08 -7.54 -38.16
N LYS A 730 12.74 -7.36 -38.16
CA LYS A 730 12.13 -6.02 -38.23
C LYS A 730 12.56 -5.11 -37.09
N TRP A 731 12.67 -5.64 -35.87
CA TRP A 731 13.10 -4.88 -34.71
C TRP A 731 14.56 -4.41 -34.86
N ARG A 732 15.47 -5.32 -35.21
CA ARG A 732 16.89 -5.00 -35.43
C ARG A 732 17.11 -4.07 -36.61
N LEU A 733 16.34 -4.23 -37.68
CA LEU A 733 16.33 -3.31 -38.81
C LEU A 733 15.91 -1.89 -38.38
N LEU A 734 14.87 -1.78 -37.56
CA LEU A 734 14.43 -0.51 -36.99
C LEU A 734 15.51 0.11 -36.09
N LEU A 735 16.16 -0.70 -35.26
CA LEU A 735 17.28 -0.23 -34.43
C LEU A 735 18.43 0.32 -35.28
N TRP A 736 18.81 -0.36 -36.37
CA TRP A 736 19.82 0.15 -37.30
C TRP A 736 19.37 1.41 -38.02
N THR A 737 18.10 1.48 -38.43
CA THR A 737 17.52 2.69 -39.06
C THR A 737 17.63 3.90 -38.14
N ARG A 738 17.35 3.72 -36.85
CA ARG A 738 17.49 4.78 -35.84
C ARG A 738 18.95 5.13 -35.56
N ALA A 739 19.81 4.12 -35.44
CA ALA A 739 21.22 4.31 -35.12
C ALA A 739 22.01 5.02 -36.23
N LEU A 740 21.64 4.79 -37.49
CA LEU A 740 22.26 5.44 -38.66
C LEU A 740 21.75 6.87 -38.89
N GLY A 741 20.59 7.24 -38.31
CA GLY A 741 19.96 8.55 -38.50
C GLY A 741 19.36 8.76 -39.90
N GLU A 742 18.59 9.84 -40.07
CA GLU A 742 17.84 10.11 -41.32
C GLU A 742 18.73 10.14 -42.57
N LYS A 743 19.97 10.62 -42.42
CA LYS A 743 20.95 10.74 -43.50
C LYS A 743 21.34 9.40 -44.12
N TYR A 744 21.38 8.33 -43.33
CA TYR A 744 21.85 7.00 -43.76
C TYR A 744 20.81 5.90 -43.55
N ALA A 745 19.55 6.27 -43.27
CA ALA A 745 18.46 5.34 -42.97
C ALA A 745 18.21 4.32 -44.10
N ASN A 746 18.43 4.73 -45.36
CA ASN A 746 18.30 3.85 -46.53
C ASN A 746 19.31 2.68 -46.52
N LEU A 747 20.42 2.79 -45.80
CA LEU A 747 21.46 1.76 -45.70
C LEU A 747 21.16 0.71 -44.60
N ALA A 748 20.15 0.95 -43.76
CA ALA A 748 19.89 0.12 -42.58
C ALA A 748 19.66 -1.35 -42.93
N GLY A 749 19.04 -1.65 -44.07
CA GLY A 749 18.83 -3.02 -44.55
C GLY A 749 20.13 -3.77 -44.84
N ASP A 750 21.07 -3.11 -45.51
CA ASP A 750 22.37 -3.68 -45.86
C ASP A 750 23.27 -3.84 -44.63
N VAL A 751 23.32 -2.80 -43.78
CA VAL A 751 24.09 -2.82 -42.53
C VAL A 751 23.58 -3.89 -41.57
N TYR A 752 22.26 -4.02 -41.42
CA TYR A 752 21.66 -5.07 -40.60
C TYR A 752 22.04 -6.48 -41.10
N ARG A 753 21.95 -6.74 -42.42
CA ARG A 753 22.37 -8.03 -43.00
C ARG A 753 23.83 -8.32 -42.71
N ARG A 754 24.71 -7.32 -42.86
CA ARG A 754 26.14 -7.49 -42.62
C ARG A 754 26.47 -7.71 -41.16
N TRP A 755 25.84 -6.95 -40.25
CA TRP A 755 25.95 -7.16 -38.82
C TRP A 755 25.47 -8.56 -38.41
N LEU A 756 24.36 -9.05 -38.98
CA LEU A 756 23.82 -10.36 -38.67
C LEU A 756 24.78 -11.48 -39.07
N GLN A 757 25.39 -11.38 -40.27
CA GLN A 757 26.43 -12.31 -40.71
C GLN A 757 27.63 -12.32 -39.74
N LEU A 758 28.12 -11.16 -39.34
CA LEU A 758 29.24 -11.06 -38.39
C LEU A 758 28.84 -11.63 -37.03
N ARG A 759 27.69 -11.25 -36.49
CA ARG A 759 27.18 -11.76 -35.21
C ARG A 759 27.25 -13.28 -35.17
N TYR A 760 26.83 -13.94 -36.23
CA TYR A 760 26.81 -15.39 -36.32
C TYR A 760 28.15 -16.03 -36.69
N HIS A 761 29.06 -15.29 -37.29
CA HIS A 761 30.44 -15.74 -37.47
C HIS A 761 31.17 -15.84 -36.12
N TYR A 762 30.97 -14.86 -35.23
CA TYR A 762 31.65 -14.80 -33.93
C TYR A 762 30.86 -15.45 -32.79
N LEU A 763 29.55 -15.61 -32.93
CA LEU A 763 28.74 -16.48 -32.07
C LEU A 763 28.89 -17.92 -32.57
N ALA A 764 30.01 -18.55 -32.23
CA ALA A 764 30.34 -19.92 -32.62
C ALA A 764 30.88 -20.71 -31.43
N LEU A 765 30.60 -22.02 -31.40
CA LEU A 765 31.22 -22.95 -30.46
C LEU A 765 32.53 -23.44 -31.04
N SER A 766 33.60 -23.45 -30.26
CA SER A 766 34.84 -24.06 -30.70
C SER A 766 34.67 -25.58 -30.84
N PRO A 767 35.41 -26.24 -31.76
CA PRO A 767 35.41 -27.70 -31.89
C PRO A 767 35.73 -28.43 -30.57
N GLU A 768 36.55 -27.82 -29.74
CA GLU A 768 36.92 -28.32 -28.41
C GLU A 768 35.72 -28.36 -27.45
N VAL A 769 34.88 -27.30 -27.45
CA VAL A 769 33.67 -27.24 -26.63
C VAL A 769 32.62 -28.22 -27.14
N LEU A 770 32.48 -28.39 -28.46
CA LEU A 770 31.58 -29.40 -29.03
C LEU A 770 31.99 -30.83 -28.61
N SER A 771 33.29 -31.12 -28.69
CA SER A 771 33.85 -32.40 -28.24
C SER A 771 33.65 -32.61 -26.73
N LEU A 772 33.85 -31.56 -25.93
CA LEU A 772 33.59 -31.58 -24.49
C LEU A 772 32.12 -31.88 -24.19
N LEU A 773 31.18 -31.17 -24.81
CA LEU A 773 29.74 -31.39 -24.60
C LEU A 773 29.34 -32.81 -24.98
N ALA A 774 29.84 -33.34 -26.10
CA ALA A 774 29.59 -34.72 -26.50
C ALA A 774 30.12 -35.73 -25.46
N LYS A 775 31.34 -35.51 -24.95
CA LYS A 775 31.95 -36.35 -23.92
C LYS A 775 31.18 -36.27 -22.60
N LEU A 776 30.83 -35.07 -22.14
CA LEU A 776 30.06 -34.87 -20.91
C LEU A 776 28.67 -35.50 -21.04
N ARG A 777 27.99 -35.34 -22.17
CA ARG A 777 26.69 -35.95 -22.42
C ARG A 777 26.77 -37.48 -22.33
N SER A 778 27.87 -38.12 -22.72
CA SER A 778 27.99 -39.58 -22.55
C SER A 778 27.98 -40.06 -21.09
N HIS A 779 28.23 -39.17 -20.12
CA HIS A 779 28.37 -39.50 -18.70
C HIS A 779 27.43 -38.74 -17.75
N TYR A 780 26.86 -37.60 -18.17
CA TYR A 780 26.01 -36.73 -17.36
C TYR A 780 24.77 -36.29 -18.14
N LEU A 781 23.72 -35.90 -17.42
CA LEU A 781 22.61 -35.13 -17.98
C LEU A 781 23.02 -33.67 -18.09
N LEU A 782 22.80 -33.05 -19.24
CA LEU A 782 23.19 -31.66 -19.49
C LEU A 782 21.97 -30.76 -19.63
N ALA A 783 21.88 -29.72 -18.79
CA ALA A 783 20.89 -28.66 -18.92
C ALA A 783 21.55 -27.34 -19.36
N LEU A 784 20.91 -26.61 -20.28
CA LEU A 784 21.25 -25.23 -20.60
C LEU A 784 20.21 -24.30 -19.97
N ILE A 785 20.61 -23.53 -18.95
CA ILE A 785 19.75 -22.53 -18.31
C ILE A 785 20.25 -21.14 -18.68
N THR A 786 19.47 -20.38 -19.44
CA THR A 786 19.92 -19.09 -20.01
C THR A 786 18.93 -17.96 -19.73
N ASN A 787 19.43 -16.83 -19.21
CA ASN A 787 18.61 -15.65 -18.98
C ASN A 787 18.45 -14.85 -20.28
N GLY A 788 17.25 -14.32 -20.52
CA GLY A 788 16.97 -13.36 -21.57
C GLY A 788 15.63 -13.61 -22.28
N PRO A 789 15.21 -12.68 -23.16
CA PRO A 789 13.94 -12.80 -23.87
C PRO A 789 13.88 -14.05 -24.75
N SER A 790 12.71 -14.70 -24.75
CA SER A 790 12.47 -16.01 -25.36
C SER A 790 13.01 -16.09 -26.80
N ARG A 791 12.55 -15.21 -27.70
CA ARG A 791 12.85 -15.32 -29.13
C ARG A 791 14.33 -15.11 -29.42
N ALA A 792 14.95 -14.15 -28.75
CA ALA A 792 16.37 -13.85 -28.91
C ALA A 792 17.28 -15.01 -28.43
N GLN A 793 16.88 -15.73 -27.39
CA GLN A 793 17.63 -16.88 -26.88
C GLN A 793 17.41 -18.13 -27.74
N TRP A 794 16.16 -18.42 -28.13
CA TRP A 794 15.85 -19.53 -29.03
C TRP A 794 16.51 -19.38 -30.40
N GLU A 795 16.61 -18.16 -30.94
CA GLU A 795 17.37 -17.90 -32.17
C GLU A 795 18.84 -18.39 -32.06
N LYS A 796 19.52 -18.10 -30.94
CA LYS A 796 20.89 -18.58 -30.70
C LYS A 796 20.95 -20.10 -30.60
N VAL A 797 19.98 -20.70 -29.89
CA VAL A 797 19.87 -22.16 -29.72
C VAL A 797 19.70 -22.86 -31.06
N HIS A 798 18.84 -22.33 -31.94
CA HIS A 798 18.61 -22.87 -33.28
C HIS A 798 19.83 -22.69 -34.18
N TYR A 799 20.41 -21.49 -34.21
CA TYR A 799 21.55 -21.19 -35.07
C TYR A 799 22.79 -22.02 -34.72
N LEU A 800 23.09 -22.18 -33.42
CA LEU A 800 24.21 -22.97 -32.91
C LEU A 800 23.93 -24.47 -32.85
N ASN A 801 22.73 -24.92 -33.27
CA ASN A 801 22.27 -26.30 -33.15
C ASN A 801 22.43 -26.90 -31.73
N LEU A 802 22.18 -26.10 -30.68
CA LEU A 802 22.47 -26.52 -29.30
C LEU A 802 21.57 -27.67 -28.80
N ARG A 803 20.41 -27.88 -29.42
CA ARG A 803 19.44 -28.91 -29.00
C ARG A 803 20.03 -30.32 -28.98
N CYS A 804 20.93 -30.65 -29.90
CA CYS A 804 21.55 -31.98 -29.93
C CYS A 804 22.61 -32.20 -28.83
N HIS A 805 22.99 -31.16 -28.08
CA HIS A 805 24.02 -31.23 -27.05
C HIS A 805 23.47 -31.23 -25.61
N PHE A 806 22.26 -30.73 -25.38
CA PHE A 806 21.63 -30.70 -24.05
C PHE A 806 20.43 -31.65 -23.96
N ASP A 807 20.21 -32.21 -22.77
CA ASP A 807 19.03 -33.01 -22.44
C ASP A 807 17.83 -32.10 -22.06
N LEU A 808 18.10 -30.88 -21.55
CA LEU A 808 17.10 -29.85 -21.26
C LEU A 808 17.62 -28.44 -21.64
N ILE A 809 16.75 -27.58 -22.14
CA ILE A 809 17.04 -26.16 -22.35
C ILE A 809 15.93 -25.33 -21.70
N LEU A 810 16.29 -24.47 -20.75
CA LEU A 810 15.39 -23.51 -20.11
C LEU A 810 15.82 -22.09 -20.45
N VAL A 811 14.87 -21.30 -20.94
CA VAL A 811 15.06 -19.88 -21.24
C VAL A 811 14.22 -19.07 -20.26
N SER A 812 14.83 -18.13 -19.53
CA SER A 812 14.09 -17.41 -18.48
C SER A 812 12.91 -16.60 -19.01
N GLY A 813 12.99 -16.08 -20.24
CA GLY A 813 11.86 -15.37 -20.87
C GLY A 813 10.61 -16.23 -21.14
N ASP A 814 10.72 -17.55 -21.00
CA ASP A 814 9.60 -18.50 -21.10
C ASP A 814 9.04 -18.89 -19.72
N LEU A 815 9.70 -18.45 -18.64
CA LEU A 815 9.44 -18.87 -17.27
C LEU A 815 9.14 -17.66 -16.39
N PRO A 816 8.45 -17.85 -15.25
CA PRO A 816 8.20 -16.76 -14.29
C PRO A 816 9.46 -16.36 -13.49
N TRP A 817 10.57 -17.07 -13.67
CA TRP A 817 11.79 -16.89 -12.91
C TRP A 817 13.01 -16.83 -13.83
N GLU A 818 14.00 -16.05 -13.43
CA GLU A 818 15.33 -16.02 -14.04
C GLU A 818 16.40 -16.28 -12.98
N LYS A 819 17.62 -16.64 -13.39
CA LYS A 819 18.75 -16.72 -12.46
C LYS A 819 19.00 -15.32 -11.84
N PRO A 820 19.19 -15.17 -10.51
CA PRO A 820 19.56 -16.19 -9.52
C PRO A 820 18.39 -16.88 -8.78
N HIS A 821 17.13 -16.67 -9.19
CA HIS A 821 16.01 -17.25 -8.46
C HIS A 821 16.08 -18.79 -8.43
N SER A 822 16.08 -19.40 -7.24
CA SER A 822 16.33 -20.85 -7.07
C SER A 822 15.38 -21.73 -7.87
N ALA A 823 14.12 -21.31 -8.02
CA ALA A 823 13.09 -22.05 -8.74
C ALA A 823 13.49 -22.47 -10.18
N ILE A 824 14.23 -21.66 -10.94
CA ILE A 824 14.65 -22.06 -12.30
C ILE A 824 15.62 -23.27 -12.29
N PHE A 825 16.44 -23.39 -11.25
CA PHE A 825 17.36 -24.51 -11.07
C PHE A 825 16.64 -25.75 -10.53
N LEU A 826 15.72 -25.55 -9.57
CA LEU A 826 14.90 -26.63 -9.03
C LEU A 826 13.99 -27.23 -10.09
N GLU A 827 13.43 -26.41 -10.98
CA GLU A 827 12.62 -26.88 -12.11
C GLU A 827 13.47 -27.68 -13.11
N ALA A 828 14.71 -27.26 -13.38
CA ALA A 828 15.63 -28.04 -14.19
C ALA A 828 15.94 -29.41 -13.56
N CYS A 829 16.12 -29.46 -12.24
CA CYS A 829 16.31 -30.70 -11.50
C CYS A 829 15.08 -31.61 -11.59
N HIS A 830 13.88 -31.03 -11.44
CA HIS A 830 12.61 -31.73 -11.56
C HIS A 830 12.43 -32.36 -12.95
N PHE A 831 12.61 -31.58 -14.03
CA PHE A 831 12.51 -32.08 -15.40
C PHE A 831 13.50 -33.19 -15.74
N LEU A 832 14.70 -33.14 -15.15
CA LEU A 832 15.73 -34.16 -15.35
C LEU A 832 15.60 -35.33 -14.37
N GLY A 833 14.68 -35.28 -13.41
CA GLY A 833 14.50 -36.32 -12.39
C GLY A 833 15.71 -36.50 -11.48
N VAL A 834 16.43 -35.42 -11.18
CA VAL A 834 17.65 -35.43 -10.34
C VAL A 834 17.44 -34.58 -9.09
N GLU A 835 18.14 -34.94 -8.01
CA GLU A 835 18.15 -34.11 -6.80
C GLU A 835 19.13 -32.94 -6.94
N PRO A 836 18.82 -31.74 -6.39
CA PRO A 836 19.70 -30.57 -6.44
C PRO A 836 21.14 -30.84 -6.02
N VAL A 837 21.33 -31.59 -4.94
CA VAL A 837 22.64 -32.01 -4.40
C VAL A 837 23.50 -32.81 -5.40
N ASN A 838 22.90 -33.41 -6.43
CA ASN A 838 23.63 -34.15 -7.48
C ASN A 838 23.94 -33.29 -8.73
N CYS A 839 23.62 -32.00 -8.69
CA CYS A 839 23.78 -31.08 -9.81
C CYS A 839 24.94 -30.11 -9.59
N LEU A 840 25.60 -29.74 -10.70
CA LEU A 840 26.68 -28.75 -10.73
C LEU A 840 26.29 -27.61 -11.67
N MET A 841 26.22 -26.38 -11.17
CA MET A 841 26.01 -25.20 -12.01
C MET A 841 27.34 -24.65 -12.51
N VAL A 842 27.44 -24.37 -13.81
CA VAL A 842 28.63 -23.78 -14.45
C VAL A 842 28.23 -22.47 -15.12
N GLY A 843 28.89 -21.37 -14.77
CA GLY A 843 28.57 -20.06 -15.34
C GLY A 843 29.65 -19.00 -15.12
N ASP A 844 29.50 -17.88 -15.80
CA ASP A 844 30.47 -16.78 -15.79
C ASP A 844 30.13 -15.65 -14.81
N LYS A 845 28.90 -15.64 -14.29
CA LYS A 845 28.41 -14.57 -13.41
C LYS A 845 28.18 -15.05 -11.98
N LEU A 846 28.81 -14.39 -11.01
CA LEU A 846 28.66 -14.73 -9.60
C LEU A 846 27.23 -14.48 -9.11
N GLU A 847 26.68 -13.32 -9.45
CA GLU A 847 25.39 -12.81 -8.99
C GLU A 847 24.17 -13.53 -9.57
N THR A 848 24.32 -14.30 -10.64
CA THR A 848 23.21 -15.05 -11.25
C THR A 848 23.45 -16.56 -11.19
N ASP A 849 24.54 -17.04 -11.80
CA ASP A 849 24.81 -18.47 -11.92
C ASP A 849 25.22 -19.11 -10.60
N VAL A 850 26.21 -18.53 -9.93
CA VAL A 850 26.76 -19.08 -8.68
C VAL A 850 25.80 -18.85 -7.52
N GLN A 851 25.35 -17.62 -7.32
CA GLN A 851 24.42 -17.29 -6.24
C GLN A 851 23.12 -18.09 -6.38
N GLY A 852 22.58 -18.23 -7.58
CA GLY A 852 21.36 -19.01 -7.80
C GLY A 852 21.55 -20.51 -7.58
N GLY A 853 22.69 -21.07 -8.01
CA GLY A 853 23.02 -22.46 -7.74
C GLY A 853 23.19 -22.75 -6.24
N LEU A 854 23.83 -21.85 -5.49
CA LEU A 854 23.94 -21.97 -4.03
C LEU A 854 22.58 -21.88 -3.35
N ALA A 855 21.75 -20.91 -3.74
CA ALA A 855 20.41 -20.72 -3.17
C ALA A 855 19.46 -21.90 -3.47
N ALA A 856 19.65 -22.58 -4.60
CA ALA A 856 18.90 -23.79 -4.95
C ALA A 856 19.42 -25.06 -4.27
N GLY A 857 20.48 -24.97 -3.46
CA GLY A 857 21.07 -26.13 -2.79
C GLY A 857 21.72 -27.12 -3.76
N LEU A 858 22.29 -26.63 -4.87
CA LEU A 858 22.99 -27.50 -5.81
C LEU A 858 24.27 -28.07 -5.17
N GLY A 859 24.67 -29.28 -5.60
CA GLY A 859 25.86 -29.98 -5.10
C GLY A 859 27.17 -29.21 -5.28
N GLY A 860 27.22 -28.29 -6.25
CA GLY A 860 28.29 -27.31 -6.35
C GLY A 860 28.06 -26.26 -7.44
N THR A 861 28.91 -25.24 -7.41
CA THR A 861 28.91 -24.15 -8.38
C THR A 861 30.32 -23.90 -8.92
N VAL A 862 30.44 -23.70 -10.23
CA VAL A 862 31.69 -23.43 -10.93
C VAL A 862 31.61 -22.06 -11.55
N TRP A 863 32.55 -21.20 -11.18
CA TRP A 863 32.69 -19.87 -11.76
C TRP A 863 33.80 -19.84 -12.83
N ILE A 864 33.49 -19.30 -14.00
CA ILE A 864 34.44 -19.10 -15.10
C ILE A 864 34.48 -17.61 -15.45
N PRO A 865 35.39 -16.81 -14.88
CA PRO A 865 35.45 -15.37 -15.14
C PRO A 865 35.82 -15.07 -16.60
N LEU A 866 35.11 -14.12 -17.21
CA LEU A 866 35.41 -13.64 -18.58
C LEU A 866 36.70 -12.81 -18.68
N SER A 867 37.26 -12.36 -17.56
CA SER A 867 38.50 -11.56 -17.51
C SER A 867 39.37 -11.92 -16.31
N SER A 868 40.68 -12.01 -16.54
CA SER A 868 41.71 -12.30 -15.52
C SER A 868 41.78 -11.25 -14.39
N SER A 869 41.28 -10.04 -14.64
CA SER A 869 41.33 -8.90 -13.70
C SER A 869 40.29 -8.94 -12.58
N VAL A 870 39.38 -9.93 -12.56
CA VAL A 870 38.27 -10.02 -11.58
C VAL A 870 38.67 -10.78 -10.30
N LEU A 871 39.76 -11.55 -10.33
CA LEU A 871 40.25 -12.37 -9.22
C LEU A 871 40.59 -11.60 -7.89
N PRO A 872 41.07 -10.34 -7.89
CA PRO A 872 41.40 -9.64 -6.64
C PRO A 872 40.19 -9.24 -5.76
N ASN A 873 38.97 -9.19 -6.30
CA ASN A 873 37.77 -8.69 -5.59
C ASN A 873 36.99 -9.76 -4.81
N LEU A 874 37.45 -11.02 -4.83
CA LEU A 874 36.79 -12.15 -4.15
C LEU A 874 36.75 -12.02 -2.61
N LEU A 875 37.59 -11.16 -2.01
CA LEU A 875 37.64 -10.93 -0.56
C LEU A 875 36.54 -9.99 -0.03
N GLN A 876 35.67 -9.43 -0.89
CA GLN A 876 34.58 -8.52 -0.50
C GLN A 876 33.17 -9.00 -0.94
N SER A 877 33.04 -10.22 -1.44
CA SER A 877 31.79 -10.85 -1.89
C SER A 877 31.38 -11.96 -0.92
N ASP A 878 30.16 -11.92 -0.38
CA ASP A 878 29.60 -13.00 0.47
C ASP A 878 29.26 -14.28 -0.32
N THR A 879 29.35 -14.24 -1.66
CA THR A 879 29.10 -15.39 -2.54
C THR A 879 30.41 -16.03 -2.97
N HIS A 880 30.65 -17.27 -2.53
CA HIS A 880 31.84 -18.05 -2.85
C HIS A 880 31.47 -19.28 -3.70
N PRO A 881 31.98 -19.41 -4.95
CA PRO A 881 31.75 -20.59 -5.76
C PRO A 881 32.49 -21.80 -5.17
N THR A 882 31.97 -23.01 -5.43
CA THR A 882 32.66 -24.26 -5.04
C THR A 882 33.99 -24.42 -5.77
N PHE A 883 34.03 -24.07 -7.06
CA PHE A 883 35.24 -24.11 -7.89
C PHE A 883 35.35 -22.85 -8.75
N THR A 884 36.58 -22.43 -9.06
CA THR A 884 36.85 -21.39 -10.05
C THR A 884 37.77 -21.98 -11.12
N LEU A 885 37.36 -21.91 -12.39
CA LEU A 885 38.14 -22.41 -13.53
C LEU A 885 38.45 -21.29 -14.51
N LYS A 886 39.55 -21.40 -15.24
CA LYS A 886 39.92 -20.42 -16.28
C LYS A 886 39.17 -20.64 -17.59
N SER A 887 38.79 -21.89 -17.88
CA SER A 887 38.07 -22.27 -19.10
C SER A 887 37.09 -23.39 -18.82
N VAL A 888 36.00 -23.44 -19.59
CA VAL A 888 35.03 -24.55 -19.55
C VAL A 888 35.66 -25.89 -19.93
N THR A 889 36.73 -25.87 -20.73
CA THR A 889 37.48 -27.07 -21.13
C THR A 889 38.20 -27.75 -19.96
N ASP A 890 38.37 -27.05 -18.83
CA ASP A 890 38.98 -27.61 -17.62
C ASP A 890 37.97 -28.37 -16.73
N LEU A 891 36.67 -28.31 -17.04
CA LEU A 891 35.61 -28.94 -16.25
C LEU A 891 35.84 -30.44 -15.96
N PRO A 892 36.37 -31.27 -16.90
CA PRO A 892 36.66 -32.67 -16.61
C PRO A 892 37.65 -32.91 -15.46
N ARG A 893 38.43 -31.90 -15.02
CA ARG A 893 39.38 -32.03 -13.91
C ARG A 893 38.72 -32.07 -12.53
N ILE A 894 37.53 -31.47 -12.40
CA ILE A 894 36.82 -31.34 -11.12
C ILE A 894 35.60 -32.28 -11.02
N LEU A 895 35.21 -32.90 -12.13
CA LEU A 895 34.11 -33.86 -12.16
C LEU A 895 34.58 -35.23 -11.64
N PRO A 896 33.76 -35.93 -10.84
CA PRO A 896 34.09 -37.27 -10.34
C PRO A 896 34.22 -38.28 -11.49
N SER A 897 35.03 -39.34 -11.29
CA SER A 897 35.15 -40.41 -12.29
C SER A 897 33.77 -41.04 -12.58
N PRO A 898 33.40 -41.26 -13.86
CA PRO A 898 32.03 -41.63 -14.22
C PRO A 898 31.66 -43.02 -13.69
N VAL A 899 30.68 -43.08 -12.78
CA VAL A 899 30.15 -44.32 -12.22
C VAL A 899 28.91 -44.72 -13.03
N LYS A 900 29.14 -45.45 -14.13
CA LYS A 900 28.16 -45.98 -15.13
C LYS A 900 27.56 -44.95 -16.12
N PRO A 901 27.28 -45.38 -17.38
CA PRO A 901 26.62 -44.53 -18.37
C PRO A 901 25.17 -44.21 -17.96
N VAL A 902 24.76 -42.96 -18.16
CA VAL A 902 23.39 -42.49 -17.91
C VAL A 902 22.44 -43.15 -18.91
N VAL A 903 21.47 -43.92 -18.41
CA VAL A 903 20.41 -44.49 -19.24
C VAL A 903 19.43 -43.37 -19.61
N ARG A 904 19.47 -42.93 -20.87
CA ARG A 904 18.50 -41.99 -21.42
C ARG A 904 17.25 -42.75 -21.84
N THR A 905 16.25 -42.78 -20.98
CA THR A 905 14.92 -43.28 -21.37
C THR A 905 14.31 -42.31 -22.38
N LYS A 906 14.16 -42.75 -23.65
CA LYS A 906 13.19 -42.11 -24.56
C LYS A 906 11.80 -42.29 -23.93
N SER A 907 11.11 -41.19 -23.63
CA SER A 907 9.68 -41.15 -23.32
C SER A 907 9.21 -41.85 -22.01
N ARG A 908 9.37 -41.14 -20.90
CA ARG A 908 8.44 -41.04 -19.75
C ARG A 908 8.72 -39.63 -19.20
N ASP A 909 8.16 -38.54 -19.71
CA ASP A 909 6.76 -38.22 -19.82
C ASP A 909 6.56 -37.17 -20.91
N LEU A 910 6.33 -37.60 -22.16
CA LEU A 910 5.86 -36.66 -23.18
C LEU A 910 4.49 -36.08 -22.77
N GLN A 911 3.69 -36.78 -21.96
CA GLN A 911 2.42 -36.26 -21.43
C GLN A 911 2.57 -35.22 -20.32
N VAL A 912 3.54 -35.32 -19.41
CA VAL A 912 3.80 -34.29 -18.38
C VAL A 912 4.48 -33.08 -19.03
N PHE A 913 5.42 -33.30 -19.94
CA PHE A 913 6.00 -32.20 -20.72
C PHE A 913 4.93 -31.53 -21.60
N THR A 914 4.03 -32.28 -22.26
CA THR A 914 2.92 -31.69 -23.04
C THR A 914 1.88 -31.01 -22.14
N SER A 915 1.60 -31.53 -20.95
CA SER A 915 0.67 -30.91 -19.99
C SER A 915 1.25 -29.64 -19.37
N LEU A 916 2.55 -29.59 -19.07
CA LEU A 916 3.22 -28.39 -18.56
C LEU A 916 3.48 -27.38 -19.70
N VAL A 917 3.82 -27.85 -20.90
CA VAL A 917 3.93 -27.03 -22.13
C VAL A 917 2.56 -26.49 -22.55
N GLN A 918 1.44 -27.19 -22.30
CA GLN A 918 0.09 -26.65 -22.47
C GLN A 918 -0.31 -25.67 -21.34
N ASN A 919 0.14 -25.89 -20.11
CA ASN A 919 -0.10 -24.97 -18.97
C ASN A 919 0.77 -23.71 -19.04
N LEU A 920 1.96 -23.77 -19.64
CA LEU A 920 2.90 -22.65 -19.83
C LEU A 920 2.89 -22.10 -21.27
N ASN A 921 2.24 -22.79 -22.22
CA ASN A 921 2.13 -22.49 -23.67
C ASN A 921 3.48 -22.10 -24.30
N LEU A 922 4.42 -23.04 -24.26
CA LEU A 922 5.64 -23.01 -25.08
C LEU A 922 5.31 -23.60 -26.46
N LEU A 923 5.87 -23.04 -27.53
CA LEU A 923 5.65 -23.50 -28.92
C LEU A 923 5.89 -25.02 -29.04
N SER A 924 4.97 -25.72 -29.69
CA SER A 924 5.09 -27.15 -30.01
C SER A 924 6.39 -27.44 -30.76
N LEU A 925 7.14 -28.42 -30.28
CA LEU A 925 8.29 -28.98 -30.98
C LEU A 925 7.82 -29.85 -32.15
N PRO A 926 8.40 -29.74 -33.36
CA PRO A 926 8.24 -30.77 -34.39
C PRO A 926 8.87 -32.07 -33.91
N ASP A 927 8.32 -33.20 -34.35
CA ASP A 927 8.83 -34.54 -34.06
C ASP A 927 10.30 -34.69 -34.45
N LEU A 928 11.05 -35.38 -33.57
CA LEU A 928 12.43 -35.81 -33.80
C LEU A 928 12.45 -36.99 -34.78
N ASP A 929 12.40 -36.70 -36.08
CA ASP A 929 12.78 -37.68 -37.10
C ASP A 929 14.19 -37.38 -37.66
N ASP A 930 15.06 -38.37 -37.45
CA ASP A 930 16.31 -38.73 -38.14
C ASP A 930 17.39 -37.68 -38.41
N CYS A 931 18.28 -37.49 -37.41
CA CYS A 931 19.67 -37.06 -37.62
C CYS A 931 20.66 -38.25 -37.68
N ASN A 932 20.21 -39.43 -38.15
CA ASN A 932 21.04 -40.60 -38.39
C ASN A 932 20.97 -41.05 -39.87
N SER A 933 21.17 -40.12 -40.81
CA SER A 933 21.58 -40.51 -42.17
C SER A 933 22.39 -39.38 -42.82
N ASN A 934 23.69 -39.65 -42.99
CA ASN A 934 24.52 -39.28 -44.16
C ASN A 934 25.99 -39.10 -43.76
N SER A 935 26.63 -40.23 -43.47
CA SER A 935 28.03 -40.45 -43.87
C SER A 935 28.02 -40.99 -45.30
N SER A 936 28.20 -40.15 -46.32
CA SER A 936 28.92 -40.49 -47.56
C SER A 936 28.83 -39.37 -48.61
N HIS A 937 29.95 -39.20 -49.32
CA HIS A 937 30.14 -38.49 -50.59
C HIS A 937 30.63 -37.05 -50.56
N SER A 938 31.97 -36.98 -50.60
CA SER A 938 32.74 -36.05 -51.41
C SER A 938 32.39 -36.15 -52.91
N SER A 939 32.75 -35.06 -53.60
CA SER A 939 33.12 -34.92 -55.02
C SER A 939 32.08 -34.39 -56.02
N HIS A 940 32.51 -33.32 -56.71
CA HIS A 940 32.17 -32.90 -58.09
C HIS A 940 30.72 -32.47 -58.38
N CYS A 941 30.40 -31.57 -59.30
CA CYS A 941 31.08 -30.52 -60.07
C CYS A 941 29.92 -29.75 -60.76
N SER A 942 30.07 -28.43 -60.95
CA SER A 942 29.69 -27.64 -62.14
C SER A 942 28.38 -27.89 -62.94
N THR A 943 27.79 -26.76 -63.39
CA THR A 943 26.94 -26.54 -64.59
C THR A 943 25.55 -27.18 -64.56
N SER A 944 24.46 -26.63 -65.11
CA SER A 944 24.15 -25.38 -65.83
C SER A 944 22.62 -25.34 -66.04
N SER A 945 22.09 -24.13 -66.19
CA SER A 945 21.03 -23.71 -67.13
C SER A 945 19.66 -24.42 -67.20
N ASP A 946 18.64 -23.55 -67.09
CA ASP A 946 17.40 -23.48 -67.88
C ASP A 946 16.17 -24.31 -67.50
N GLY A 947 15.09 -23.56 -67.19
CA GLY A 947 13.91 -23.58 -68.05
C GLY A 947 12.61 -24.07 -67.41
N SER A 948 11.82 -23.14 -66.86
CA SER A 948 10.43 -22.85 -67.25
C SER A 948 9.81 -21.80 -66.33
#